data_AF-A0A1Y1Q5R5-F1
#
_entry.id   AF-A0A1Y1Q5R5-F1
#
_cell.length_a   1.000
_cell.length_b   1.000
_cell.length_c   1.000
_cell.angle_alpha   90.00
_cell.angle_beta   90.00
_cell.angle_gamma   90.00
#
_symmetry.space_group_name_H-M   'P 1'
#
loop_
_entity.id
_entity.type
_entity.pdbx_description
1 polymer ?
#
loop_
_entity_poly.entity_id
_entity_poly.type
_entity_poly.pdbx_seq_one_letter_code
_entity_poly.pdbx_strand_id
1 'polypeptide(L)'
;MPIPIKPLPINPYVTGGAVGNNPAFVGRDDVLGGVLHMLPHDKNNAIVLYGQRRIGKTSVLRELEARLPNQGDYIPIYFNLENKGQQSLGQLLQELARTIRDVLQKNGLNNDQSGLETSPENTFHQSWLPQVLDQLLPPNKSLVLLFDEFDVLDAPDARQAGAAFFPYLRDHLLPLNPKRLNFVFVIGRKMDDMTQIALSVLKVTNAKRVSLLNRDDTLKLICLSDSKNNKTLKWTKEAIDKVWELTSGHPYLTQVLCSQLWHKLWDNAPTSVPKVTGKDIQGNIIEEAIEASESALGWLWKGLPPAEQVVASALAEAGNRVITEKQLEDLLTQSGVKVVIRELQTAPGLLKDWDLIEGTAKEGYRFRVELLRRWIAKYKPLSEVRKELDRLEPVADNLYKVALGFYQARNLEDALTYLRQADRLNPNHLAANQLLAEILLAQNQPNEAREILERLYTYQPDSTTRNRLIQALLELAKANNGEDEPVKFYERVLELDINHQVAHQRFTEMLTTQSIEETRNLLELWYNKGKHEAARSWLIKALLKQAQGNGDEDKKSEIYERLLEIDPENIMAKQWLGQQQGKQAEAEGNLKAALNAYRLANLENKAIEVEKKIQDLENFLNTLVKNSEEVIATIFIYGLKSNQVLFHSQLDSPESVAKWSLGELKEIPLVLNKFGQEINRGGLKHVIFQLTDNILSIYFLDDFEVLIAVGFMSIPGQGLGNFGPATERHINEIKEKLRQIFKEKNDSV
;
A
#
# COMPACT_ATOMS: atom_id res chain seq x y z
N MET A 1 23.27 3.81 62.41
CA MET A 1 21.79 3.77 62.54
C MET A 1 21.22 3.35 61.20
N PRO A 2 20.33 2.34 61.12
CA PRO A 2 19.63 2.07 59.87
C PRO A 2 18.75 3.28 59.53
N ILE A 3 18.82 3.73 58.27
CA ILE A 3 17.97 4.81 57.75
C ILE A 3 16.51 4.33 57.89
N PRO A 4 15.62 5.07 58.57
CA PRO A 4 14.23 4.67 58.69
C PRO A 4 13.61 4.66 57.29
N ILE A 5 13.25 3.46 56.82
CA ILE A 5 12.47 3.28 55.59
C ILE A 5 11.07 3.85 55.89
N LYS A 6 10.80 5.08 55.47
CA LYS A 6 9.43 5.60 55.47
C LYS A 6 8.63 4.76 54.48
N PRO A 7 7.49 4.18 54.88
CA PRO A 7 6.64 3.45 53.95
C PRO A 7 6.19 4.40 52.83
N LEU A 8 6.36 3.97 51.59
CA LEU A 8 5.81 4.68 50.44
C LEU A 8 4.29 4.81 50.62
N PRO A 9 3.69 5.95 50.25
CA PRO A 9 2.25 6.09 50.33
C PRO A 9 1.55 5.11 49.38
N ILE A 10 0.26 4.87 49.59
CA ILE A 10 -0.50 3.89 48.81
C ILE A 10 -1.04 4.56 47.54
N ASN A 11 -0.80 3.94 46.38
CA ASN A 11 -1.37 4.35 45.11
C ASN A 11 -2.92 4.27 45.16
N PRO A 12 -3.64 5.40 44.96
CA PRO A 12 -5.11 5.41 45.02
C PRO A 12 -5.79 4.73 43.82
N TYR A 13 -5.08 4.54 42.72
CA TYR A 13 -5.66 4.04 41.48
C TYR A 13 -5.67 2.51 41.46
N VAL A 14 -6.81 1.93 41.11
CA VAL A 14 -7.00 0.49 41.09
C VAL A 14 -6.97 -0.01 39.66
N THR A 15 -5.89 -0.69 39.29
CA THR A 15 -5.69 -1.28 37.96
C THR A 15 -5.83 -2.80 38.03
N GLY A 16 -6.88 -3.36 37.43
CA GLY A 16 -7.05 -4.82 37.27
C GLY A 16 -8.41 -5.36 37.75
N GLY A 17 -8.78 -5.04 38.99
CA GLY A 17 -10.03 -5.49 39.62
C GLY A 17 -11.19 -4.51 39.49
N ALA A 18 -12.41 -4.99 39.72
CA ALA A 18 -13.58 -4.14 39.84
C ALA A 18 -13.53 -3.33 41.15
N VAL A 19 -13.75 -2.01 41.04
CA VAL A 19 -13.93 -1.12 42.20
C VAL A 19 -15.39 -1.13 42.67
N GLY A 20 -15.61 -1.03 43.98
CA GLY A 20 -16.93 -0.87 44.60
C GLY A 20 -16.76 -0.68 46.10
N ASN A 21 -17.64 0.09 46.72
CA ASN A 21 -17.53 0.53 48.11
C ASN A 21 -16.18 1.20 48.45
N ASN A 22 -15.61 1.90 47.47
CA ASN A 22 -14.28 2.52 47.57
C ASN A 22 -14.31 3.88 46.86
N PRO A 23 -13.59 4.90 47.34
CA PRO A 23 -13.40 6.18 46.64
C PRO A 23 -13.06 6.09 45.14
N ALA A 24 -12.43 5.00 44.69
CA ALA A 24 -12.12 4.75 43.28
C ALA A 24 -13.36 4.50 42.39
N PHE A 25 -14.53 4.22 42.98
CA PHE A 25 -15.80 4.21 42.26
C PHE A 25 -16.34 5.64 42.14
N VAL A 26 -16.36 6.17 40.91
CA VAL A 26 -16.73 7.57 40.64
C VAL A 26 -17.83 7.66 39.59
N GLY A 27 -18.80 8.55 39.83
CA GLY A 27 -19.93 8.79 38.93
C GLY A 27 -20.98 7.67 38.98
N ARG A 28 -21.62 7.44 37.83
CA ARG A 28 -22.65 6.39 37.61
C ARG A 28 -23.98 6.60 38.33
N ASP A 29 -24.26 7.80 38.80
CA ASP A 29 -25.53 8.13 39.46
C ASP A 29 -26.74 7.89 38.54
N ASP A 30 -26.57 8.03 37.23
CA ASP A 30 -27.61 7.75 36.24
C ASP A 30 -27.93 6.25 36.11
N VAL A 31 -26.93 5.38 36.25
CA VAL A 31 -27.06 3.91 36.21
C VAL A 31 -27.62 3.40 37.53
N LEU A 32 -27.02 3.81 38.65
CA LEU A 32 -27.46 3.44 39.99
C LEU A 32 -28.90 3.92 40.24
N GLY A 33 -29.19 5.16 39.84
CA GLY A 33 -30.55 5.70 39.84
C GLY A 33 -31.50 4.81 39.05
N GLY A 34 -31.15 4.42 37.82
CA GLY A 34 -31.99 3.53 37.01
C GLY A 34 -32.37 2.21 37.71
N VAL A 35 -31.42 1.60 38.43
CA VAL A 35 -31.69 0.40 39.24
C VAL A 35 -32.61 0.73 40.41
N LEU A 36 -32.32 1.79 41.17
CA LEU A 36 -33.12 2.19 42.34
C LEU A 36 -34.55 2.61 41.99
N HIS A 37 -34.79 3.14 40.79
CA HIS A 37 -36.14 3.45 40.31
C HIS A 37 -36.92 2.18 39.90
N MET A 38 -36.24 1.10 39.52
CA MET A 38 -36.86 -0.16 39.14
C MET A 38 -37.34 -0.96 40.37
N LEU A 39 -36.50 -1.06 41.40
CA LEU A 39 -36.73 -1.92 42.57
C LEU A 39 -38.08 -1.73 43.32
N PRO A 40 -38.72 -0.55 43.38
CA PRO A 40 -40.00 -0.37 44.08
C PRO A 40 -41.23 -0.82 43.27
N HIS A 41 -41.10 -1.20 41.99
CA HIS A 41 -42.24 -1.40 41.11
C HIS A 41 -42.69 -2.87 40.99
N ASP A 42 -43.98 -3.11 41.25
CA ASP A 42 -44.60 -4.45 41.24
C ASP A 42 -44.67 -5.15 39.86
N LYS A 43 -44.40 -4.44 38.75
CA LYS A 43 -44.60 -4.93 37.37
C LYS A 43 -43.31 -5.10 36.58
N ASN A 44 -42.19 -4.56 37.06
CA ASN A 44 -40.92 -4.60 36.35
C ASN A 44 -39.79 -4.79 37.36
N ASN A 45 -39.47 -6.04 37.64
CA ASN A 45 -38.49 -6.45 38.66
C ASN A 45 -37.12 -6.76 38.06
N ALA A 46 -36.85 -6.36 36.82
CA ALA A 46 -35.61 -6.67 36.13
C ALA A 46 -35.06 -5.51 35.30
N ILE A 47 -33.74 -5.34 35.36
CA ILE A 47 -33.01 -4.34 34.56
C ILE A 47 -31.73 -4.97 33.99
N VAL A 48 -31.40 -4.61 32.76
CA VAL A 48 -30.18 -5.06 32.10
C VAL A 48 -29.23 -3.89 31.93
N LEU A 49 -28.03 -4.05 32.46
CA LEU A 49 -26.92 -3.13 32.31
C LEU A 49 -25.98 -3.64 31.23
N TYR A 50 -25.78 -2.87 30.17
CA TYR A 50 -24.93 -3.27 29.05
C TYR A 50 -23.92 -2.19 28.70
N GLY A 51 -22.79 -2.57 28.15
CA GLY A 51 -21.72 -1.63 27.80
C GLY A 51 -20.42 -2.35 27.47
N GLN A 52 -19.46 -1.62 26.92
CA GLN A 52 -18.19 -2.22 26.48
C GLN A 52 -17.41 -2.89 27.62
N ARG A 53 -16.49 -3.79 27.30
CA ARG A 53 -15.58 -4.37 28.30
C ARG A 53 -14.76 -3.28 28.98
N ARG A 54 -14.41 -3.47 30.27
CA ARG A 54 -13.62 -2.52 31.08
C ARG A 54 -14.25 -1.12 31.31
N ILE A 55 -15.54 -0.93 30.99
CA ILE A 55 -16.27 0.30 31.28
C ILE A 55 -16.74 0.43 32.74
N GLY A 56 -16.56 -0.62 33.55
CA GLY A 56 -16.91 -0.63 34.98
C GLY A 56 -18.27 -1.26 35.31
N LYS A 57 -18.76 -2.23 34.53
CA LYS A 57 -20.05 -2.90 34.80
C LYS A 57 -20.04 -3.72 36.10
N THR A 58 -19.05 -4.60 36.27
CA THR A 58 -18.83 -5.32 37.53
C THR A 58 -18.66 -4.35 38.71
N SER A 59 -18.01 -3.21 38.48
CA SER A 59 -17.88 -2.16 39.50
C SER A 59 -19.22 -1.58 39.94
N VAL A 60 -20.14 -1.36 39.00
CA VAL A 60 -21.52 -0.95 39.32
C VAL A 60 -22.21 -2.02 40.16
N LEU A 61 -22.04 -3.31 39.86
CA LEU A 61 -22.62 -4.38 40.69
C LEU A 61 -22.05 -4.39 42.11
N ARG A 62 -20.73 -4.22 42.27
CA ARG A 62 -20.10 -4.14 43.60
C ARG A 62 -20.54 -2.91 44.38
N GLU A 63 -20.78 -1.79 43.71
CA GLU A 63 -21.35 -0.61 44.35
C GLU A 63 -22.80 -0.84 44.78
N LEU A 64 -23.61 -1.50 43.95
CA LEU A 64 -24.98 -1.88 44.32
C LEU A 64 -25.00 -2.84 45.51
N GLU A 65 -24.11 -3.83 45.52
CA GLU A 65 -23.96 -4.79 46.62
C GLU A 65 -23.72 -4.07 47.96
N ALA A 66 -22.95 -2.97 47.96
CA ALA A 66 -22.66 -2.19 49.16
C ALA A 66 -23.71 -1.11 49.50
N ARG A 67 -24.34 -0.48 48.48
CA ARG A 67 -25.29 0.62 48.70
C ARG A 67 -26.70 0.15 49.01
N LEU A 68 -27.18 -0.91 48.36
CA LEU A 68 -28.57 -1.35 48.46
C LEU A 68 -29.03 -1.62 49.89
N PRO A 69 -28.23 -2.27 50.78
CA PRO A 69 -28.63 -2.48 52.17
C PRO A 69 -28.82 -1.18 52.98
N ASN A 70 -28.18 -0.09 52.57
CA ASN A 70 -28.24 1.21 53.25
C ASN A 70 -29.29 2.15 52.66
N GLN A 71 -29.80 1.86 51.46
CA GLN A 71 -30.74 2.71 50.73
C GLN A 71 -32.19 2.18 50.76
N GLY A 72 -32.39 0.95 51.22
CA GLY A 72 -33.71 0.36 51.40
C GLY A 72 -33.66 -1.04 51.98
N ASP A 73 -34.81 -1.70 52.02
CA ASP A 73 -34.97 -3.06 52.52
C ASP A 73 -34.54 -4.10 51.46
N TYR A 74 -33.30 -4.00 50.96
CA TYR A 74 -32.79 -4.85 49.89
C TYR A 74 -31.64 -5.75 50.36
N ILE A 75 -31.66 -7.02 49.93
CA ILE A 75 -30.56 -7.96 50.13
C ILE A 75 -29.96 -8.30 48.75
N PRO A 76 -28.83 -7.67 48.36
CA PRO A 76 -28.18 -7.95 47.10
C PRO A 76 -27.41 -9.27 47.14
N ILE A 77 -27.52 -10.05 46.07
CA ILE A 77 -26.79 -11.32 45.88
C ILE A 77 -25.96 -11.19 44.61
N TYR A 78 -24.66 -11.01 44.75
CA TYR A 78 -23.75 -11.04 43.61
C TYR A 78 -23.50 -12.47 43.13
N PHE A 79 -23.72 -12.71 41.84
CA PHE A 79 -23.50 -14.01 41.20
C PHE A 79 -22.78 -13.85 39.86
N ASN A 80 -21.54 -14.30 39.76
CA ASN A 80 -20.77 -14.28 38.51
C ASN A 80 -21.03 -15.54 37.69
N LEU A 81 -21.43 -15.39 36.42
CA LEU A 81 -21.69 -16.50 35.50
C LEU A 81 -20.48 -16.92 34.64
N GLU A 82 -19.34 -16.23 34.79
CA GLU A 82 -18.10 -16.59 34.11
C GLU A 82 -17.71 -18.06 34.35
N ASN A 83 -17.33 -18.75 33.28
CA ASN A 83 -16.97 -20.18 33.26
C ASN A 83 -18.09 -21.17 33.69
N LYS A 84 -19.36 -20.72 33.80
CA LYS A 84 -20.50 -21.59 34.18
C LYS A 84 -21.31 -22.13 32.99
N GLY A 85 -21.00 -21.73 31.76
CA GLY A 85 -21.74 -22.13 30.56
C GLY A 85 -21.78 -23.64 30.27
N GLN A 86 -20.84 -24.41 30.82
CA GLN A 86 -20.73 -25.87 30.64
C GLN A 86 -21.45 -26.68 31.74
N GLN A 87 -22.00 -26.03 32.76
CA GLN A 87 -22.68 -26.70 33.86
C GLN A 87 -24.09 -27.16 33.47
N SER A 88 -24.67 -28.12 34.20
CA SER A 88 -26.10 -28.41 34.09
C SER A 88 -26.93 -27.34 34.80
N LEU A 89 -28.21 -27.20 34.43
CA LEU A 89 -29.13 -26.27 35.11
C LEU A 89 -29.18 -26.54 36.63
N GLY A 90 -29.27 -27.81 37.05
CA GLY A 90 -29.29 -28.16 38.46
C GLY A 90 -28.02 -27.76 39.23
N GLN A 91 -26.83 -27.91 38.62
CA GLN A 91 -25.56 -27.46 39.22
C GLN A 91 -25.54 -25.93 39.42
N LEU A 92 -26.00 -25.18 38.40
CA LEU A 92 -26.06 -23.72 38.45
C LEU A 92 -27.01 -23.23 39.56
N LEU A 93 -28.19 -23.86 39.69
CA LEU A 93 -29.18 -23.53 40.72
C LEU A 93 -28.70 -23.90 42.13
N GLN A 94 -28.00 -25.02 42.29
CA GLN A 94 -27.38 -25.39 43.57
C GLN A 94 -26.33 -24.38 44.01
N GLU A 95 -25.53 -23.86 43.07
CA GLU A 95 -24.53 -22.84 43.36
C GLU A 95 -25.19 -21.51 43.71
N LEU A 96 -26.19 -21.06 42.94
CA LEU A 96 -26.97 -19.86 43.25
C LEU A 96 -27.63 -19.96 44.63
N ALA A 97 -28.24 -21.10 44.96
CA ALA A 97 -28.82 -21.32 46.28
C ALA A 97 -27.79 -21.26 47.40
N ARG A 98 -26.58 -21.82 47.19
CA ARG A 98 -25.47 -21.71 48.15
C ARG A 98 -25.08 -20.25 48.35
N THR A 99 -24.91 -19.48 47.28
CA THR A 99 -24.60 -18.05 47.36
C THR A 99 -25.67 -17.26 48.12
N ILE A 100 -26.95 -17.53 47.85
CA ILE A 100 -28.07 -16.90 48.57
C ILE A 100 -28.00 -17.25 50.07
N ARG A 101 -27.82 -18.53 50.43
CA ARG A 101 -27.70 -18.95 51.84
C ARG A 101 -26.53 -18.26 52.55
N ASP A 102 -25.36 -18.23 51.91
CA ASP A 102 -24.15 -17.65 52.51
C ASP A 102 -24.35 -16.16 52.81
N VAL A 103 -25.03 -15.42 51.93
CA VAL A 103 -25.36 -14.01 52.17
C VAL A 103 -26.43 -13.85 53.25
N LEU A 104 -27.49 -14.67 53.24
CA LEU A 104 -28.54 -14.61 54.27
C LEU A 104 -27.99 -14.92 55.66
N GLN A 105 -27.11 -15.93 55.80
CA GLN A 105 -26.42 -16.25 57.04
C GLN A 105 -25.57 -15.08 57.54
N LYS A 106 -24.80 -14.42 56.66
CA LYS A 106 -24.05 -13.20 57.01
C LYS A 106 -24.94 -12.06 57.49
N ASN A 107 -26.21 -12.04 57.06
CA ASN A 107 -27.23 -11.08 57.51
C ASN A 107 -28.00 -11.56 58.76
N GLY A 108 -27.56 -12.64 59.41
CA GLY A 108 -28.21 -13.20 60.61
C GLY A 108 -29.49 -13.99 60.32
N LEU A 109 -29.77 -14.30 59.05
CA LEU A 109 -30.93 -15.08 58.61
C LEU A 109 -30.47 -16.52 58.35
N ASN A 110 -30.44 -17.33 59.41
CA ASN A 110 -30.02 -18.72 59.31
C ASN A 110 -31.08 -19.56 58.61
N ASN A 111 -30.66 -20.29 57.59
CA ASN A 111 -31.46 -21.31 56.92
C ASN A 111 -30.81 -22.69 57.13
N ASP A 112 -31.42 -23.54 57.96
CA ASP A 112 -30.98 -24.92 58.19
C ASP A 112 -31.44 -25.88 57.07
N GLN A 113 -32.14 -25.39 56.05
CA GLN A 113 -32.71 -26.25 55.01
C GLN A 113 -31.66 -26.68 53.98
N SER A 114 -31.20 -27.93 54.11
CA SER A 114 -30.79 -28.77 52.99
C SER A 114 -32.04 -29.14 52.17
N GLY A 115 -31.94 -29.17 50.84
CA GLY A 115 -33.13 -29.41 50.03
C GLY A 115 -32.94 -29.49 48.51
N LEU A 116 -31.79 -29.09 47.98
CA LEU A 116 -31.51 -29.16 46.54
C LEU A 116 -30.75 -30.43 46.14
N GLU A 117 -30.87 -31.52 46.90
CA GLU A 117 -30.14 -32.77 46.65
C GLU A 117 -30.80 -33.62 45.56
N THR A 118 -32.14 -33.56 45.44
CA THR A 118 -32.92 -34.28 44.42
C THR A 118 -33.76 -33.31 43.58
N SER A 119 -33.64 -33.42 42.25
CA SER A 119 -34.31 -32.55 41.24
C SER A 119 -34.19 -31.04 41.53
N PRO A 120 -32.98 -30.47 41.56
CA PRO A 120 -32.76 -29.06 41.93
C PRO A 120 -33.59 -28.07 41.11
N GLU A 121 -33.87 -28.37 39.84
CA GLU A 121 -34.63 -27.53 38.92
C GLU A 121 -36.06 -27.26 39.41
N ASN A 122 -36.75 -28.31 39.86
CA ASN A 122 -38.11 -28.19 40.36
C ASN A 122 -38.12 -27.64 41.79
N THR A 123 -37.28 -28.20 42.66
CA THR A 123 -37.26 -27.83 44.08
C THR A 123 -36.88 -26.36 44.30
N PHE A 124 -35.99 -25.81 43.47
CA PHE A 124 -35.55 -24.41 43.60
C PHE A 124 -36.71 -23.42 43.46
N HIS A 125 -37.50 -23.47 42.39
CA HIS A 125 -38.57 -22.49 42.15
C HIS A 125 -39.90 -22.81 42.84
N GLN A 126 -40.21 -24.10 43.08
CA GLN A 126 -41.53 -24.50 43.61
C GLN A 126 -41.62 -24.38 45.13
N SER A 127 -40.52 -24.64 45.85
CA SER A 127 -40.55 -24.69 47.31
C SER A 127 -39.41 -23.92 47.96
N TRP A 128 -38.15 -24.12 47.52
CA TRP A 128 -36.99 -23.56 48.21
C TRP A 128 -36.94 -22.02 48.15
N LEU A 129 -36.97 -21.43 46.95
CA LEU A 129 -36.94 -19.96 46.80
C LEU A 129 -38.21 -19.29 47.35
N PRO A 130 -39.44 -19.80 47.11
CA PRO A 130 -40.63 -19.28 47.78
C PRO A 130 -40.53 -19.29 49.32
N GLN A 131 -39.99 -20.34 49.93
CA GLN A 131 -39.78 -20.39 51.39
C GLN A 131 -38.76 -19.35 51.84
N VAL A 132 -37.67 -19.16 51.11
CA VAL A 132 -36.69 -18.10 51.39
C VAL A 132 -37.35 -16.72 51.34
N LEU A 133 -38.17 -16.46 50.31
CA LEU A 133 -38.90 -15.21 50.17
C LEU A 133 -39.94 -15.05 51.29
N ASP A 134 -40.86 -15.99 51.46
CA ASP A 134 -42.05 -15.78 52.30
C ASP A 134 -41.83 -16.04 53.78
N GLN A 135 -40.91 -16.94 54.16
CA GLN A 135 -40.72 -17.36 55.56
C GLN A 135 -39.44 -16.83 56.18
N LEU A 136 -38.35 -16.73 55.42
CA LEU A 136 -37.03 -16.37 55.96
C LEU A 136 -36.73 -14.87 55.84
N LEU A 137 -37.09 -14.24 54.72
CA LEU A 137 -36.89 -12.81 54.51
C LEU A 137 -37.94 -11.99 55.29
N PRO A 138 -37.54 -10.93 56.02
CA PRO A 138 -38.47 -10.02 56.67
C PRO A 138 -39.51 -9.44 55.68
N PRO A 139 -40.75 -9.11 56.11
CA PRO A 139 -41.85 -8.76 55.21
C PRO A 139 -41.57 -7.61 54.22
N ASN A 140 -40.77 -6.63 54.65
CA ASN A 140 -40.42 -5.46 53.82
C ASN A 140 -39.16 -5.70 52.97
N LYS A 141 -38.42 -6.79 53.23
CA LYS A 141 -37.17 -7.09 52.54
C LYS A 141 -37.39 -7.83 51.22
N SER A 142 -36.60 -7.42 50.23
CA SER A 142 -36.57 -7.96 48.88
C SER A 142 -35.17 -8.44 48.51
N LEU A 143 -35.08 -9.57 47.82
CA LEU A 143 -33.86 -10.10 47.25
C LEU A 143 -33.54 -9.40 45.93
N VAL A 144 -32.29 -9.04 45.69
CA VAL A 144 -31.83 -8.47 44.42
C VAL A 144 -30.69 -9.32 43.86
N LEU A 145 -30.97 -10.12 42.84
CA LEU A 145 -29.96 -10.97 42.21
C LEU A 145 -29.17 -10.14 41.18
N LEU A 146 -27.87 -9.96 41.44
CA LEU A 146 -26.93 -9.23 40.61
C LEU A 146 -26.11 -10.24 39.78
N PHE A 147 -26.57 -10.51 38.56
CA PHE A 147 -25.91 -11.43 37.64
C PHE A 147 -24.83 -10.71 36.83
N ASP A 148 -23.57 -11.07 37.05
CA ASP A 148 -22.45 -10.62 36.22
C ASP A 148 -22.18 -11.60 35.08
N GLU A 149 -21.66 -11.08 33.96
CA GLU A 149 -21.34 -11.83 32.73
C GLU A 149 -22.50 -12.72 32.23
N PHE A 150 -23.72 -12.20 32.27
CA PHE A 150 -24.94 -12.94 31.93
C PHE A 150 -24.96 -13.45 30.48
N ASP A 151 -24.24 -12.78 29.58
CA ASP A 151 -24.13 -13.15 28.16
C ASP A 151 -23.27 -14.39 27.89
N VAL A 152 -22.46 -14.84 28.85
CA VAL A 152 -21.62 -16.06 28.70
C VAL A 152 -22.48 -17.31 28.51
N LEU A 153 -23.69 -17.34 29.08
CA LEU A 153 -24.61 -18.46 28.91
C LEU A 153 -25.18 -18.57 27.50
N ASP A 154 -25.09 -17.51 26.69
CA ASP A 154 -25.61 -17.47 25.33
C ASP A 154 -24.49 -17.64 24.28
N ALA A 155 -23.36 -18.23 24.69
CA ALA A 155 -22.26 -18.61 23.81
C ALA A 155 -22.56 -19.93 23.07
N PRO A 156 -22.08 -20.12 21.83
CA PRO A 156 -22.38 -21.31 21.01
C PRO A 156 -21.98 -22.65 21.63
N ASP A 157 -21.00 -22.64 22.53
CA ASP A 157 -20.45 -23.76 23.28
C ASP A 157 -21.15 -23.99 24.63
N ALA A 158 -21.94 -23.04 25.12
CA ALA A 158 -22.63 -23.12 26.42
C ALA A 158 -23.99 -23.87 26.37
N ARG A 159 -24.15 -24.81 25.43
CA ARG A 159 -25.46 -25.39 25.02
C ARG A 159 -26.27 -26.07 26.14
N GLN A 160 -25.66 -26.50 27.24
CA GLN A 160 -26.39 -27.17 28.33
C GLN A 160 -26.95 -26.20 29.39
N ALA A 161 -26.16 -25.21 29.85
CA ALA A 161 -26.60 -24.28 30.88
C ALA A 161 -27.56 -23.22 30.31
N GLY A 162 -27.17 -22.52 29.24
CA GLY A 162 -27.92 -21.37 28.74
C GLY A 162 -29.25 -21.74 28.11
N ALA A 163 -29.27 -22.80 27.29
CA ALA A 163 -30.49 -23.27 26.63
C ALA A 163 -31.59 -23.66 27.62
N ALA A 164 -31.22 -24.10 28.83
CA ALA A 164 -32.15 -24.45 29.90
C ALA A 164 -32.41 -23.30 30.87
N PHE A 165 -31.39 -22.50 31.21
CA PHE A 165 -31.49 -21.44 32.21
C PHE A 165 -32.30 -20.23 31.74
N PHE A 166 -32.18 -19.79 30.48
CA PHE A 166 -32.98 -18.65 29.99
C PHE A 166 -34.48 -18.95 30.02
N PRO A 167 -34.99 -20.09 29.48
CA PRO A 167 -36.39 -20.46 29.66
C PRO A 167 -36.79 -20.60 31.12
N TYR A 168 -35.94 -21.20 31.95
CA TYR A 168 -36.21 -21.34 33.38
C TYR A 168 -36.39 -19.99 34.08
N LEU A 169 -35.50 -19.03 33.80
CA LEU A 169 -35.57 -17.68 34.33
C LEU A 169 -36.85 -16.96 33.88
N ARG A 170 -37.20 -17.07 32.59
CA ARG A 170 -38.43 -16.49 32.01
C ARG A 170 -39.71 -17.07 32.62
N ASP A 171 -39.79 -18.40 32.67
CA ASP A 171 -41.05 -19.10 32.97
C ASP A 171 -41.26 -19.27 34.48
N HIS A 172 -40.18 -19.32 35.28
CA HIS A 172 -40.26 -19.66 36.69
C HIS A 172 -39.73 -18.59 37.65
N LEU A 173 -38.68 -17.83 37.32
CA LEU A 173 -38.05 -16.92 38.29
C LEU A 173 -38.49 -15.46 38.14
N LEU A 174 -38.53 -14.91 36.93
CA LEU A 174 -39.01 -13.55 36.68
C LEU A 174 -40.44 -13.30 37.19
N PRO A 175 -41.43 -14.20 36.95
CA PRO A 175 -42.77 -14.03 37.50
C PRO A 175 -42.88 -14.38 38.99
N LEU A 176 -41.83 -14.94 39.62
CA LEU A 176 -41.88 -15.37 41.01
C LEU A 176 -41.79 -14.17 41.96
N ASN A 177 -42.92 -13.80 42.54
CA ASN A 177 -43.07 -12.71 43.51
C ASN A 177 -42.28 -11.43 43.12
N PRO A 178 -42.68 -10.73 42.03
CA PRO A 178 -41.93 -9.59 41.49
C PRO A 178 -41.72 -8.43 42.47
N LYS A 179 -42.51 -8.37 43.55
CA LYS A 179 -42.33 -7.40 44.63
C LYS A 179 -41.10 -7.67 45.48
N ARG A 180 -40.73 -8.94 45.66
CA ARG A 180 -39.72 -9.39 46.63
C ARG A 180 -38.50 -10.04 45.99
N LEU A 181 -38.53 -10.30 44.68
CA LEU A 181 -37.42 -10.85 43.91
C LEU A 181 -37.14 -9.97 42.69
N ASN A 182 -35.98 -9.33 42.69
CA ASN A 182 -35.54 -8.41 41.65
C ASN A 182 -34.22 -8.88 41.01
N PHE A 183 -33.97 -8.43 39.79
CA PHE A 183 -32.86 -8.88 38.96
C PHE A 183 -32.11 -7.71 38.32
N VAL A 184 -30.78 -7.77 38.38
CA VAL A 184 -29.89 -6.89 37.63
C VAL A 184 -28.98 -7.79 36.80
N PHE A 185 -29.11 -7.74 35.48
CA PHE A 185 -28.28 -8.51 34.56
C PHE A 185 -27.22 -7.61 33.96
N VAL A 186 -25.95 -8.01 34.00
CA VAL A 186 -24.87 -7.33 33.29
C VAL A 186 -24.47 -8.14 32.07
N ILE A 187 -24.43 -7.50 30.91
CA ILE A 187 -23.95 -8.12 29.66
C ILE A 187 -22.79 -7.34 29.02
N GLY A 188 -21.84 -8.09 28.46
CA GLY A 188 -20.65 -7.60 27.79
C GLY A 188 -20.75 -7.38 26.28
N ARG A 189 -21.87 -7.77 25.66
CA ARG A 189 -22.15 -7.69 24.21
C ARG A 189 -23.50 -7.03 23.92
N LYS A 190 -23.82 -6.75 22.65
CA LYS A 190 -25.10 -6.11 22.30
C LYS A 190 -26.23 -7.09 22.55
N MET A 191 -27.39 -6.56 22.91
CA MET A 191 -28.60 -7.38 23.03
C MET A 191 -29.00 -8.00 21.69
N ASP A 192 -28.91 -7.26 20.59
CA ASP A 192 -29.33 -7.73 19.27
C ASP A 192 -28.50 -8.92 18.75
N ASP A 193 -27.30 -9.12 19.30
CA ASP A 193 -26.40 -10.24 18.97
C ASP A 193 -26.74 -11.52 19.76
N MET A 194 -27.70 -11.45 20.71
CA MET A 194 -28.12 -12.57 21.54
C MET A 194 -29.10 -13.50 20.80
N THR A 195 -29.15 -14.78 21.18
CA THR A 195 -30.14 -15.72 20.62
C THR A 195 -31.57 -15.29 20.97
N GLN A 196 -32.55 -15.75 20.18
CA GLN A 196 -33.97 -15.48 20.45
C GLN A 196 -34.41 -15.97 21.84
N ILE A 197 -33.79 -17.03 22.35
CA ILE A 197 -34.07 -17.58 23.67
C ILE A 197 -33.61 -16.58 24.75
N ALA A 198 -32.38 -16.08 24.68
CA ALA A 198 -31.89 -15.09 25.62
C ALA A 198 -32.64 -13.74 25.49
N LEU A 199 -32.94 -13.31 24.27
CA LEU A 199 -33.77 -12.12 24.01
C LEU A 199 -35.17 -12.23 24.62
N SER A 200 -35.74 -13.44 24.74
CA SER A 200 -37.06 -13.63 25.36
C SER A 200 -37.09 -13.28 26.85
N VAL A 201 -35.94 -13.33 27.53
CA VAL A 201 -35.77 -12.84 28.91
C VAL A 201 -35.52 -11.33 28.89
N LEU A 202 -34.62 -10.86 28.02
CA LEU A 202 -34.07 -9.50 28.09
C LEU A 202 -35.01 -8.43 27.51
N LYS A 203 -35.79 -8.72 26.46
CA LYS A 203 -36.68 -7.73 25.81
C LYS A 203 -37.85 -7.27 26.68
N VAL A 204 -38.19 -8.05 27.70
CA VAL A 204 -39.25 -7.70 28.67
C VAL A 204 -38.74 -6.74 29.75
N THR A 205 -37.42 -6.50 29.81
CA THR A 205 -36.75 -5.76 30.89
C THR A 205 -36.24 -4.40 30.44
N ASN A 206 -36.08 -3.47 31.38
CA ASN A 206 -35.50 -2.16 31.08
C ASN A 206 -34.00 -2.31 30.78
N ALA A 207 -33.53 -1.75 29.66
CA ALA A 207 -32.10 -1.73 29.32
C ALA A 207 -31.48 -0.37 29.67
N LYS A 208 -30.35 -0.38 30.38
CA LYS A 208 -29.58 0.83 30.72
C LYS A 208 -28.12 0.65 30.29
N ARG A 209 -27.64 1.57 29.47
CA ARG A 209 -26.26 1.57 28.99
C ARG A 209 -25.30 2.11 30.05
N VAL A 210 -24.17 1.43 30.26
CA VAL A 210 -23.01 1.91 31.01
C VAL A 210 -21.99 2.45 30.01
N SER A 211 -21.91 3.77 29.89
CA SER A 211 -21.05 4.48 28.92
C SER A 211 -19.74 4.98 29.54
N LEU A 212 -18.95 5.80 28.82
CA LEU A 212 -17.79 6.51 29.37
C LEU A 212 -18.23 7.47 30.49
N LEU A 213 -17.30 7.86 31.38
CA LEU A 213 -17.57 8.90 32.37
C LEU A 213 -17.65 10.26 31.70
N ASN A 214 -18.49 11.14 32.24
CA ASN A 214 -18.45 12.55 31.87
C ASN A 214 -17.16 13.21 32.38
N ARG A 215 -16.90 14.44 31.94
CA ARG A 215 -15.67 15.16 32.28
C ARG A 215 -15.55 15.43 33.78
N ASP A 216 -16.63 15.78 34.45
CA ASP A 216 -16.62 16.10 35.89
C ASP A 216 -16.31 14.87 36.75
N ASP A 217 -16.90 13.73 36.41
CA ASP A 217 -16.62 12.46 37.08
C ASP A 217 -15.22 11.94 36.74
N THR A 218 -14.73 12.16 35.52
CA THR A 218 -13.35 11.81 35.17
C THR A 218 -12.36 12.68 35.93
N LEU A 219 -12.63 13.97 36.11
CA LEU A 219 -11.83 14.85 36.96
C LEU A 219 -11.78 14.36 38.40
N LYS A 220 -12.93 13.99 38.98
CA LYS A 220 -12.99 13.40 40.34
C LYS A 220 -12.13 12.13 40.43
N LEU A 221 -12.15 11.28 39.41
CA LEU A 221 -11.33 10.07 39.33
C LEU A 221 -9.83 10.38 39.22
N ILE A 222 -9.43 11.35 38.40
CA ILE A 222 -8.04 11.82 38.29
C ILE A 222 -7.56 12.42 39.63
N CYS A 223 -8.42 13.15 40.33
CA CYS A 223 -8.05 13.84 41.56
C CYS A 223 -8.13 12.98 42.83
N LEU A 224 -8.29 11.65 42.71
CA LEU A 224 -8.28 10.75 43.88
C LEU A 224 -7.01 10.89 44.72
N SER A 225 -5.87 11.08 44.08
CA SER A 225 -4.58 11.30 44.73
C SER A 225 -4.49 12.63 45.46
N ASP A 226 -5.32 13.63 45.14
CA ASP A 226 -5.37 14.93 45.80
C ASP A 226 -6.56 15.04 46.77
N SER A 227 -7.25 13.92 47.01
CA SER A 227 -8.34 13.86 47.98
C SER A 227 -7.82 14.08 49.41
N LYS A 228 -8.71 14.55 50.30
CA LYS A 228 -8.39 14.87 51.70
C LYS A 228 -7.63 13.74 52.43
N ASN A 229 -7.87 12.48 52.05
CA ASN A 229 -7.40 11.28 52.73
C ASN A 229 -6.20 10.58 52.06
N ASN A 230 -5.78 10.99 50.85
CA ASN A 230 -4.67 10.33 50.14
C ASN A 230 -3.47 11.28 49.93
N LYS A 231 -3.70 12.51 49.44
CA LYS A 231 -2.68 13.58 49.26
C LYS A 231 -1.32 13.08 48.71
N THR A 232 -1.33 12.22 47.70
CA THR A 232 -0.12 11.63 47.10
C THR A 232 0.35 12.28 45.82
N LEU A 233 -0.52 12.96 45.05
CA LEU A 233 -0.14 13.76 43.89
C LEU A 233 -1.02 15.01 43.83
N LYS A 234 -0.45 16.13 43.36
CA LYS A 234 -1.18 17.35 43.03
C LYS A 234 -1.27 17.53 41.53
N TRP A 235 -2.41 17.98 41.01
CA TRP A 235 -2.61 18.09 39.57
C TRP A 235 -2.69 19.54 39.08
N THR A 236 -2.05 19.82 37.95
CA THR A 236 -2.32 21.05 37.18
C THR A 236 -3.54 20.89 36.30
N LYS A 237 -4.20 21.99 35.94
CA LYS A 237 -5.30 21.99 34.97
C LYS A 237 -4.87 21.40 33.62
N GLU A 238 -3.68 21.78 33.14
CA GLU A 238 -3.11 21.25 31.89
C GLU A 238 -2.92 19.72 31.94
N ALA A 239 -2.45 19.18 33.06
CA ALA A 239 -2.29 17.73 33.22
C ALA A 239 -3.63 17.00 33.19
N ILE A 240 -4.64 17.53 33.88
CA ILE A 240 -6.01 16.99 33.86
C ILE A 240 -6.57 16.99 32.44
N ASP A 241 -6.44 18.10 31.72
CA ASP A 241 -6.94 18.23 30.35
C ASP A 241 -6.27 17.22 29.42
N LYS A 242 -4.95 16.99 29.57
CA LYS A 242 -4.23 15.94 28.83
C LYS A 242 -4.68 14.51 29.17
N VAL A 243 -4.93 14.20 30.44
CA VAL A 243 -5.48 12.87 30.80
C VAL A 243 -6.86 12.69 30.15
N TRP A 244 -7.72 13.71 30.21
CA TRP A 244 -9.03 13.68 29.58
C TRP A 244 -8.94 13.50 28.06
N GLU A 245 -8.05 14.21 27.37
CA GLU A 245 -7.82 14.05 25.92
C GLU A 245 -7.36 12.63 25.56
N LEU A 246 -6.55 12.00 26.41
CA LEU A 246 -6.01 10.66 26.17
C LEU A 246 -7.04 9.54 26.46
N THR A 247 -7.86 9.70 27.50
CA THR A 247 -8.72 8.63 28.01
C THR A 247 -10.19 8.82 27.67
N SER A 248 -10.61 10.05 27.38
CA SER A 248 -12.00 10.46 27.10
C SER A 248 -13.03 9.91 28.07
N GLY A 249 -12.65 9.83 29.36
CA GLY A 249 -13.50 9.32 30.42
C GLY A 249 -13.63 7.80 30.47
N HIS A 250 -12.77 7.04 29.79
CA HIS A 250 -12.69 5.60 29.95
C HIS A 250 -12.15 5.28 31.36
N PRO A 251 -12.93 4.68 32.28
CA PRO A 251 -12.55 4.57 33.69
C PRO A 251 -11.26 3.77 33.90
N TYR A 252 -11.17 2.61 33.27
CA TYR A 252 -9.99 1.75 33.38
C TYR A 252 -8.72 2.43 32.85
N LEU A 253 -8.73 2.95 31.61
CA LEU A 253 -7.57 3.64 31.03
C LEU A 253 -7.18 4.90 31.80
N THR A 254 -8.15 5.62 32.38
CA THR A 254 -7.87 6.75 33.27
C THR A 254 -7.11 6.30 34.51
N GLN A 255 -7.57 5.24 35.17
CA GLN A 255 -6.86 4.68 36.33
C GLN A 255 -5.49 4.12 35.96
N VAL A 256 -5.33 3.44 34.81
CA VAL A 256 -4.03 2.95 34.36
C VAL A 256 -3.05 4.09 34.15
N LEU A 257 -3.42 5.12 33.38
CA LEU A 257 -2.54 6.25 33.11
C LEU A 257 -2.15 6.98 34.41
N CYS A 258 -3.12 7.23 35.29
CA CYS A 258 -2.84 7.90 36.56
C CYS A 258 -2.00 7.02 37.50
N SER A 259 -2.17 5.70 37.48
CA SER A 259 -1.36 4.74 38.23
C SER A 259 0.10 4.74 37.74
N GLN A 260 0.33 4.71 36.43
CA GLN A 260 1.68 4.78 35.88
C GLN A 260 2.37 6.10 36.23
N LEU A 261 1.65 7.22 36.14
CA LEU A 261 2.15 8.53 36.58
C LEU A 261 2.51 8.54 38.06
N TRP A 262 1.69 7.90 38.89
CA TRP A 262 1.94 7.77 40.32
C TRP A 262 3.24 7.01 40.58
N HIS A 263 3.43 5.84 39.95
CA HIS A 263 4.63 5.03 40.10
C HIS A 263 5.87 5.80 39.66
N LYS A 264 5.87 6.35 38.44
CA LYS A 264 7.00 7.13 37.90
C LYS A 264 7.43 8.28 38.79
N LEU A 265 6.50 9.01 39.40
CA LEU A 265 6.80 10.15 40.27
C LEU A 265 7.26 9.72 41.67
N TRP A 266 6.82 8.55 42.14
CA TRP A 266 7.19 8.01 43.45
C TRP A 266 8.38 7.05 43.44
N ASP A 267 8.83 6.57 42.28
CA ASP A 267 9.98 5.66 42.12
C ASP A 267 11.28 6.25 42.71
N ASN A 268 11.45 7.58 42.61
CA ASN A 268 12.61 8.28 43.17
C ASN A 268 12.39 8.78 44.62
N ALA A 269 11.31 8.33 45.29
CA ALA A 269 10.95 8.69 46.66
C ALA A 269 11.05 10.22 46.94
N PRO A 270 10.21 11.05 46.29
CA PRO A 270 10.30 12.50 46.40
C PRO A 270 10.11 12.99 47.84
N THR A 271 10.82 14.06 48.21
CA THR A 271 10.79 14.64 49.56
C THR A 271 9.50 15.41 49.87
N SER A 272 8.68 15.69 48.86
CA SER A 272 7.38 16.36 48.99
C SER A 272 6.38 15.78 48.00
N VAL A 273 5.09 16.03 48.22
CA VAL A 273 4.01 15.57 47.33
C VAL A 273 4.25 16.11 45.91
N PRO A 274 4.54 15.24 44.93
CA PRO A 274 4.89 15.68 43.59
C PRO A 274 3.69 16.30 42.88
N LYS A 275 3.99 17.21 41.95
CA LYS A 275 3.00 17.93 41.15
C LYS A 275 3.04 17.42 39.71
N VAL A 276 1.91 16.90 39.22
CA VAL A 276 1.74 16.42 37.86
C VAL A 276 1.47 17.60 36.92
N THR A 277 2.33 17.75 35.92
CA THR A 277 2.28 18.77 34.88
C THR A 277 2.01 18.14 33.52
N GLY A 278 1.64 18.97 32.53
CA GLY A 278 1.44 18.47 31.18
C GLY A 278 2.71 17.90 30.53
N LYS A 279 3.92 18.18 31.06
CA LYS A 279 5.18 17.59 30.57
C LYS A 279 5.38 16.16 31.03
N ASP A 280 4.82 15.81 32.19
CA ASP A 280 4.91 14.45 32.74
C ASP A 280 4.08 13.45 31.92
N ILE A 281 3.07 13.96 31.20
CA ILE A 281 2.11 13.20 30.37
C ILE A 281 2.51 13.29 28.88
N GLN A 282 3.77 13.01 28.59
CA GLN A 282 4.34 13.00 27.25
C GLN A 282 5.38 11.87 27.13
N GLY A 283 5.65 11.41 25.90
CA GLY A 283 6.65 10.37 25.64
C GLY A 283 6.31 9.03 26.31
N ASN A 284 7.30 8.41 26.96
CA ASN A 284 7.27 7.01 27.41
C ASN A 284 6.07 6.64 28.30
N ILE A 285 5.55 7.57 29.12
CA ILE A 285 4.43 7.25 30.02
C ILE A 285 3.17 6.81 29.27
N ILE A 286 2.98 7.32 28.05
CA ILE A 286 1.84 6.95 27.21
C ILE A 286 2.02 5.53 26.70
N GLU A 287 3.23 5.16 26.29
CA GLU A 287 3.57 3.80 25.84
C GLU A 287 3.48 2.80 27.01
N GLU A 288 4.00 3.15 28.18
CA GLU A 288 3.88 2.35 29.40
C GLU A 288 2.42 2.09 29.79
N ALA A 289 1.55 3.11 29.66
CA ALA A 289 0.11 2.94 29.91
C ALA A 289 -0.58 2.04 28.87
N ILE A 290 -0.17 2.12 27.60
CA ILE A 290 -0.65 1.26 26.51
C ILE A 290 -0.24 -0.20 26.77
N GLU A 291 1.02 -0.43 27.14
CA GLU A 291 1.58 -1.76 27.44
C GLU A 291 0.92 -2.36 28.68
N ALA A 292 0.77 -1.58 29.75
CA ALA A 292 0.06 -2.00 30.97
C ALA A 292 -1.43 -2.34 30.72
N SER A 293 -2.01 -1.83 29.62
CA SER A 293 -3.40 -2.08 29.23
C SER A 293 -3.56 -3.22 28.23
N GLU A 294 -2.47 -3.85 27.75
CA GLU A 294 -2.50 -4.75 26.59
C GLU A 294 -3.48 -5.91 26.77
N SER A 295 -3.42 -6.61 27.91
CA SER A 295 -4.32 -7.75 28.16
C SER A 295 -5.79 -7.30 28.18
N ALA A 296 -6.09 -6.18 28.83
CA ALA A 296 -7.44 -5.67 28.97
C ALA A 296 -8.03 -5.19 27.62
N LEU A 297 -7.23 -4.49 26.82
CA LEU A 297 -7.61 -4.05 25.48
C LEU A 297 -7.67 -5.22 24.49
N GLY A 298 -6.81 -6.23 24.65
CA GLY A 298 -6.88 -7.48 23.89
C GLY A 298 -8.21 -8.21 24.07
N TRP A 299 -8.74 -8.26 25.29
CA TRP A 299 -10.08 -8.81 25.56
C TRP A 299 -11.21 -7.96 24.97
N LEU A 300 -11.08 -6.62 24.98
CA LEU A 300 -12.04 -5.74 24.32
C LEU A 300 -12.04 -5.97 22.80
N TRP A 301 -10.84 -6.04 22.20
CA TRP A 301 -10.65 -6.30 20.77
C TRP A 301 -11.26 -7.63 20.33
N LYS A 302 -10.98 -8.72 21.04
CA LYS A 302 -11.56 -10.04 20.76
C LYS A 302 -13.08 -10.08 20.83
N GLY A 303 -13.71 -9.10 21.50
CA GLY A 303 -15.16 -8.98 21.58
C GLY A 303 -15.78 -8.21 20.41
N LEU A 304 -14.99 -7.54 19.57
CA LEU A 304 -15.49 -6.84 18.38
C LEU A 304 -15.68 -7.84 17.23
N PRO A 305 -16.77 -7.74 16.45
CA PRO A 305 -16.91 -8.56 15.27
C PRO A 305 -15.89 -8.17 14.17
N PRO A 306 -15.65 -9.05 13.18
CA PRO A 306 -14.57 -8.88 12.20
C PRO A 306 -14.64 -7.57 11.40
N ALA A 307 -15.84 -7.11 11.02
CA ALA A 307 -16.02 -5.87 10.26
C ALA A 307 -15.59 -4.64 11.07
N GLU A 308 -15.97 -4.60 12.35
CA GLU A 308 -15.63 -3.55 13.30
C GLU A 308 -14.15 -3.54 13.59
N GLN A 309 -13.51 -4.71 13.68
CA GLN A 309 -12.06 -4.82 13.81
C GLN A 309 -11.38 -4.17 12.60
N VAL A 310 -11.76 -4.52 11.37
CA VAL A 310 -11.19 -3.95 10.15
C VAL A 310 -11.37 -2.43 10.09
N VAL A 311 -12.58 -1.93 10.35
CA VAL A 311 -12.87 -0.48 10.34
C VAL A 311 -12.15 0.25 11.47
N ALA A 312 -12.10 -0.33 12.67
CA ALA A 312 -11.38 0.23 13.81
C ALA A 312 -9.87 0.34 13.52
N SER A 313 -9.26 -0.67 12.90
CA SER A 313 -7.86 -0.61 12.47
C SER A 313 -7.62 0.48 11.43
N ALA A 314 -8.47 0.57 10.41
CA ALA A 314 -8.37 1.60 9.37
C ALA A 314 -8.44 3.02 9.96
N LEU A 315 -9.44 3.27 10.81
CA LEU A 315 -9.61 4.55 11.49
C LEU A 315 -8.44 4.85 12.46
N ALA A 316 -7.88 3.83 13.11
CA ALA A 316 -6.82 4.02 14.09
C ALA A 316 -5.51 4.44 13.45
N GLU A 317 -5.16 3.81 12.32
CA GLU A 317 -4.00 4.16 11.49
C GLU A 317 -4.14 5.55 10.85
N ALA A 318 -5.36 5.95 10.51
CA ALA A 318 -5.63 7.27 9.95
C ALA A 318 -5.34 8.43 10.93
N GLY A 319 -5.11 8.13 12.21
CA GLY A 319 -4.76 9.10 13.25
C GLY A 319 -5.97 9.63 14.01
N ASN A 320 -5.78 10.71 14.77
CA ASN A 320 -6.83 11.35 15.59
C ASN A 320 -7.74 12.33 14.82
N ARG A 321 -7.64 12.34 13.48
CA ARG A 321 -8.42 13.23 12.62
C ARG A 321 -9.81 12.66 12.34
N VAL A 322 -10.68 13.54 11.85
CA VAL A 322 -12.01 13.16 11.36
C VAL A 322 -11.88 12.55 9.96
N ILE A 323 -12.50 11.39 9.75
CA ILE A 323 -12.48 10.62 8.51
C ILE A 323 -13.91 10.50 7.97
N THR A 324 -14.17 11.10 6.81
CA THR A 324 -15.47 10.96 6.12
C THR A 324 -15.70 9.52 5.65
N GLU A 325 -16.95 9.15 5.37
CA GLU A 325 -17.28 7.83 4.83
C GLU A 325 -16.48 7.51 3.55
N LYS A 326 -16.41 8.46 2.60
CA LYS A 326 -15.60 8.32 1.38
C LYS A 326 -14.12 8.12 1.67
N GLN A 327 -13.55 8.85 2.64
CA GLN A 327 -12.15 8.66 3.01
C GLN A 327 -11.91 7.31 3.68
N LEU A 328 -12.86 6.80 4.45
CA LEU A 328 -12.79 5.45 5.01
C LEU A 328 -12.81 4.39 3.91
N GLU A 329 -13.68 4.54 2.91
CA GLU A 329 -13.71 3.68 1.72
C GLU A 329 -12.38 3.72 0.95
N ASP A 330 -11.82 4.92 0.74
CA ASP A 330 -10.52 5.12 0.09
C ASP A 330 -9.39 4.45 0.87
N LEU A 331 -9.39 4.56 2.21
CA LEU A 331 -8.39 3.94 3.10
C LEU A 331 -8.46 2.41 3.05
N LEU A 332 -9.67 1.85 3.07
CA LEU A 332 -9.89 0.40 2.93
C LEU A 332 -9.40 -0.08 1.56
N THR A 333 -9.73 0.67 0.49
CA THR A 333 -9.32 0.36 -0.88
C THR A 333 -7.81 0.41 -1.07
N GLN A 334 -7.15 1.48 -0.58
CA GLN A 334 -5.68 1.62 -0.62
C GLN A 334 -4.98 0.51 0.16
N SER A 335 -5.62 0.01 1.22
CA SER A 335 -5.12 -1.09 2.03
C SER A 335 -5.43 -2.46 1.42
N GLY A 336 -5.88 -2.53 0.17
CA GLY A 336 -6.14 -3.78 -0.53
C GLY A 336 -7.44 -4.46 -0.11
N VAL A 337 -8.46 -3.67 0.27
CA VAL A 337 -9.85 -4.10 0.43
C VAL A 337 -10.69 -3.34 -0.59
N LYS A 338 -10.74 -3.83 -1.84
CA LYS A 338 -11.37 -3.08 -2.94
C LYS A 338 -12.89 -3.19 -3.02
N VAL A 339 -13.49 -4.16 -2.33
CA VAL A 339 -14.95 -4.35 -2.30
C VAL A 339 -15.43 -4.14 -0.88
N VAL A 340 -16.16 -3.05 -0.64
CA VAL A 340 -16.78 -2.77 0.65
C VAL A 340 -18.05 -3.61 0.76
N ILE A 341 -18.00 -4.65 1.59
CA ILE A 341 -19.11 -5.55 1.88
C ILE A 341 -20.09 -4.83 2.85
N ARG A 342 -21.37 -5.18 2.84
CA ARG A 342 -22.43 -4.52 3.63
C ARG A 342 -22.09 -4.41 5.12
N GLU A 343 -21.45 -5.42 5.68
CA GLU A 343 -21.03 -5.47 7.09
C GLU A 343 -20.06 -4.33 7.42
N LEU A 344 -19.12 -4.04 6.52
CA LEU A 344 -18.17 -2.92 6.67
C LEU A 344 -18.87 -1.56 6.63
N GLN A 345 -20.00 -1.44 5.91
CA GLN A 345 -20.80 -0.20 5.89
C GLN A 345 -21.55 0.00 7.21
N THR A 346 -21.97 -1.08 7.88
CA THR A 346 -22.68 -1.01 9.16
C THR A 346 -21.75 -0.87 10.37
N ALA A 347 -20.48 -1.29 10.23
CA ALA A 347 -19.50 -1.31 11.31
C ALA A 347 -19.25 0.03 12.03
N PRO A 348 -19.18 1.20 11.35
CA PRO A 348 -19.05 2.49 12.04
C PRO A 348 -20.20 2.77 13.02
N GLY A 349 -21.43 2.37 12.67
CA GLY A 349 -22.58 2.49 13.56
C GLY A 349 -22.40 1.65 14.83
N LEU A 350 -21.96 0.39 14.67
CA LEU A 350 -21.73 -0.51 15.79
C LEU A 350 -20.58 -0.04 16.70
N LEU A 351 -19.48 0.44 16.13
CA LEU A 351 -18.37 1.04 16.88
C LEU A 351 -18.79 2.29 17.67
N LYS A 352 -19.69 3.11 17.13
CA LYS A 352 -20.26 4.27 17.81
C LYS A 352 -21.16 3.87 18.98
N ASP A 353 -21.99 2.85 18.79
CA ASP A 353 -22.83 2.30 19.85
C ASP A 353 -22.05 1.69 21.01
N TRP A 354 -20.74 1.46 20.82
CA TRP A 354 -19.83 1.00 21.86
C TRP A 354 -18.99 2.12 22.50
N ASP A 355 -19.16 3.37 22.08
CA ASP A 355 -18.32 4.52 22.45
C ASP A 355 -16.85 4.41 22.03
N LEU A 356 -16.52 3.56 21.05
CA LEU A 356 -15.15 3.49 20.52
C LEU A 356 -14.87 4.68 19.60
N ILE A 357 -15.85 5.04 18.77
CA ILE A 357 -15.79 6.17 17.85
C ILE A 357 -16.96 7.12 18.08
N GLU A 358 -16.83 8.33 17.54
CA GLU A 358 -17.89 9.34 17.49
C GLU A 358 -18.03 9.94 16.09
N GLY A 359 -19.08 10.73 15.91
CA GLY A 359 -19.44 11.35 14.62
C GLY A 359 -20.53 10.61 13.86
N THR A 360 -20.69 10.96 12.58
CA THR A 360 -21.71 10.44 11.66
C THR A 360 -21.16 10.37 10.25
N ALA A 361 -21.82 9.67 9.33
CA ALA A 361 -21.44 9.65 7.91
C ALA A 361 -21.25 11.05 7.31
N LYS A 362 -22.08 12.03 7.72
CA LYS A 362 -22.02 13.43 7.26
C LYS A 362 -20.89 14.23 7.90
N GLU A 363 -20.67 14.06 9.20
CA GLU A 363 -19.67 14.82 9.97
C GLU A 363 -18.28 14.18 9.91
N GLY A 364 -18.20 12.91 9.49
CA GLY A 364 -17.05 12.04 9.58
C GLY A 364 -16.93 11.35 10.95
N TYR A 365 -16.08 10.32 10.98
CA TYR A 365 -15.82 9.47 12.13
C TYR A 365 -14.45 9.78 12.73
N ARG A 366 -14.33 9.68 14.06
CA ARG A 366 -13.03 9.66 14.75
C ARG A 366 -13.07 8.78 15.99
N PHE A 367 -11.92 8.28 16.41
CA PHE A 367 -11.82 7.60 17.70
C PHE A 367 -12.14 8.54 18.85
N ARG A 368 -12.94 8.05 19.79
CA ARG A 368 -13.28 8.79 21.00
C ARG A 368 -12.17 8.67 22.02
N VAL A 369 -11.59 7.48 22.21
CA VAL A 369 -10.55 7.20 23.21
C VAL A 369 -9.18 7.09 22.54
N GLU A 370 -8.31 8.08 22.76
CA GLU A 370 -7.02 8.19 22.07
C GLU A 370 -6.02 7.10 22.46
N LEU A 371 -5.96 6.68 23.73
CA LEU A 371 -5.11 5.55 24.14
C LEU A 371 -5.52 4.24 23.47
N LEU A 372 -6.83 4.01 23.31
CA LEU A 372 -7.34 2.83 22.60
C LEU A 372 -6.96 2.91 21.12
N ARG A 373 -7.12 4.07 20.48
CA ARG A 373 -6.69 4.29 19.08
C ARG A 373 -5.21 3.95 18.89
N ARG A 374 -4.33 4.46 19.76
CA ARG A 374 -2.88 4.19 19.70
C ARG A 374 -2.56 2.71 19.88
N TRP A 375 -3.23 2.05 20.83
CA TRP A 375 -3.08 0.61 21.02
C TRP A 375 -3.49 -0.19 19.78
N ILE A 376 -4.64 0.13 19.16
CA ILE A 376 -5.08 -0.52 17.92
C ILE A 376 -4.08 -0.28 16.79
N ALA A 377 -3.64 0.96 16.59
CA ALA A 377 -2.66 1.30 15.55
C ALA A 377 -1.30 0.56 15.74
N LYS A 378 -0.89 0.32 16.99
CA LYS A 378 0.37 -0.37 17.33
C LYS A 378 0.28 -1.89 17.20
N TYR A 379 -0.78 -2.52 17.71
CA TYR A 379 -0.87 -3.98 17.86
C TYR A 379 -1.87 -4.67 16.92
N LYS A 380 -2.74 -3.89 16.27
CA LYS A 380 -3.79 -4.36 15.36
C LYS A 380 -3.80 -3.52 14.08
N PRO A 381 -2.66 -3.36 13.38
CA PRO A 381 -2.64 -2.65 12.12
C PRO A 381 -3.54 -3.37 11.10
N LEU A 382 -4.09 -2.61 10.16
CA LEU A 382 -5.00 -3.11 9.14
C LEU A 382 -4.36 -4.20 8.27
N SER A 383 -3.03 -4.19 8.12
CA SER A 383 -2.29 -5.29 7.48
C SER A 383 -2.45 -6.64 8.18
N GLU A 384 -2.50 -6.66 9.51
CA GLU A 384 -2.67 -7.87 10.31
C GLU A 384 -4.14 -8.31 10.34
N VAL A 385 -5.04 -7.34 10.52
CA VAL A 385 -6.48 -7.57 10.72
C VAL A 385 -7.20 -7.90 9.41
N ARG A 386 -6.61 -7.66 8.25
CA ARG A 386 -7.13 -8.07 6.94
C ARG A 386 -7.51 -9.56 6.87
N LYS A 387 -6.84 -10.44 7.62
CA LYS A 387 -7.20 -11.87 7.69
C LYS A 387 -8.58 -12.13 8.30
N GLU A 388 -9.11 -11.18 9.07
CA GLU A 388 -10.44 -11.25 9.64
C GLU A 388 -11.54 -11.05 8.58
N LEU A 389 -11.22 -10.55 7.39
CA LEU A 389 -12.17 -10.42 6.28
C LEU A 389 -12.78 -11.77 5.86
N ASP A 390 -12.01 -12.84 5.97
CA ASP A 390 -12.49 -14.21 5.71
C ASP A 390 -13.62 -14.60 6.66
N ARG A 391 -13.60 -14.05 7.89
CA ARG A 391 -14.57 -14.32 8.95
C ARG A 391 -15.80 -13.44 8.91
N LEU A 392 -15.91 -12.51 7.95
CA LEU A 392 -17.12 -11.69 7.76
C LEU A 392 -18.35 -12.53 7.47
N GLU A 393 -18.17 -13.67 6.80
CA GLU A 393 -19.21 -14.68 6.56
C GLU A 393 -18.90 -15.95 7.37
N PRO A 394 -19.40 -16.08 8.61
CA PRO A 394 -19.01 -17.16 9.51
C PRO A 394 -19.32 -18.56 8.96
N VAL A 395 -20.37 -18.68 8.14
CA VAL A 395 -20.72 -19.95 7.49
C VAL A 395 -19.65 -20.33 6.46
N ALA A 396 -19.17 -19.38 5.67
CA ALA A 396 -18.09 -19.62 4.71
C ALA A 396 -16.79 -20.01 5.40
N ASP A 397 -16.40 -19.32 6.48
CA ASP A 397 -15.21 -19.63 7.28
C ASP A 397 -15.31 -21.03 7.95
N ASN A 398 -16.49 -21.42 8.41
CA ASN A 398 -16.71 -22.77 8.94
C ASN A 398 -16.62 -23.84 7.86
N LEU A 399 -17.19 -23.62 6.67
CA LEU A 399 -17.04 -24.53 5.53
C LEU A 399 -15.59 -24.67 5.10
N TYR A 400 -14.81 -23.58 5.11
CA TYR A 400 -13.37 -23.64 4.90
C TYR A 400 -12.65 -24.52 5.93
N LYS A 401 -12.96 -24.37 7.23
CA LYS A 401 -12.36 -25.22 8.28
C LYS A 401 -12.69 -26.71 8.08
N VAL A 402 -13.93 -27.02 7.69
CA VAL A 402 -14.34 -28.40 7.35
C VAL A 402 -13.55 -28.91 6.15
N ALA A 403 -13.47 -28.12 5.09
CA ALA A 403 -12.70 -28.47 3.90
C ALA A 403 -11.21 -28.70 4.19
N LEU A 404 -10.62 -27.85 5.04
CA LEU A 404 -9.23 -27.99 5.47
C LEU A 404 -9.00 -29.32 6.20
N GLY A 405 -9.96 -29.75 7.03
CA GLY A 405 -9.92 -31.07 7.66
C GLY A 405 -9.93 -32.22 6.65
N PHE A 406 -10.80 -32.16 5.64
CA PHE A 406 -10.82 -33.17 4.56
C PHE A 406 -9.55 -33.16 3.71
N TYR A 407 -9.02 -31.97 3.39
CA TYR A 407 -7.75 -31.82 2.67
C TYR A 407 -6.58 -32.46 3.44
N GLN A 408 -6.49 -32.21 4.76
CA GLN A 408 -5.49 -32.85 5.62
C GLN A 408 -5.63 -34.37 5.68
N ALA A 409 -6.86 -34.88 5.63
CA ALA A 409 -7.17 -36.30 5.50
C ALA A 409 -6.92 -36.87 4.09
N ARG A 410 -6.40 -36.06 3.15
CA ARG A 410 -6.19 -36.36 1.73
C ARG A 410 -7.46 -36.72 0.95
N ASN A 411 -8.63 -36.36 1.49
CA ASN A 411 -9.90 -36.50 0.80
C ASN A 411 -10.19 -35.22 0.00
N LEU A 412 -9.69 -35.18 -1.24
CA LEU A 412 -9.76 -33.99 -2.10
C LEU A 412 -11.17 -33.71 -2.62
N GLU A 413 -12.00 -34.74 -2.81
CA GLU A 413 -13.36 -34.60 -3.36
C GLU A 413 -14.29 -33.87 -2.39
N ASP A 414 -14.30 -34.29 -1.12
CA ASP A 414 -15.04 -33.60 -0.07
C ASP A 414 -14.48 -32.21 0.18
N ALA A 415 -13.15 -32.05 0.21
CA ALA A 415 -12.51 -30.74 0.35
C ALA A 415 -12.98 -29.75 -0.74
N LEU A 416 -12.96 -30.16 -2.01
CA LEU A 416 -13.47 -29.33 -3.11
C LEU A 416 -14.94 -28.98 -2.97
N THR A 417 -15.76 -29.93 -2.52
CA THR A 417 -17.21 -29.72 -2.32
C THR A 417 -17.45 -28.61 -1.30
N TYR A 418 -16.81 -28.67 -0.14
CA TYR A 418 -16.95 -27.65 0.90
C TYR A 418 -16.30 -26.31 0.52
N LEU A 419 -15.18 -26.32 -0.19
CA LEU A 419 -14.55 -25.08 -0.68
C LEU A 419 -15.41 -24.34 -1.72
N ARG A 420 -16.04 -25.07 -2.64
CA ARG A 420 -16.98 -24.47 -3.61
C ARG A 420 -18.22 -23.90 -2.93
N GLN A 421 -18.69 -24.52 -1.84
CA GLN A 421 -19.77 -23.95 -1.03
C GLN A 421 -19.30 -22.68 -0.30
N ALA A 422 -18.10 -22.69 0.28
CA ALA A 422 -17.50 -21.52 0.90
C ALA A 422 -17.35 -20.37 -0.12
N ASP A 423 -16.90 -20.65 -1.34
CA ASP A 423 -16.78 -19.66 -2.42
C ASP A 423 -18.12 -19.02 -2.81
N ARG A 424 -19.20 -19.83 -2.88
CA ARG A 424 -20.54 -19.29 -3.18
C ARG A 424 -21.07 -18.35 -2.10
N LEU A 425 -20.72 -18.59 -0.85
CA LEU A 425 -21.15 -17.75 0.28
C LEU A 425 -20.25 -16.53 0.44
N ASN A 426 -18.93 -16.71 0.31
CA ASN A 426 -17.95 -15.62 0.35
C ASN A 426 -16.95 -15.77 -0.82
N PRO A 427 -17.22 -15.16 -1.98
CA PRO A 427 -16.35 -15.21 -3.16
C PRO A 427 -14.95 -14.62 -2.94
N ASN A 428 -14.78 -13.87 -1.85
CA ASN A 428 -13.55 -13.19 -1.49
C ASN A 428 -12.85 -13.81 -0.28
N HIS A 429 -13.30 -14.98 0.19
CA HIS A 429 -12.63 -15.70 1.27
C HIS A 429 -11.25 -16.16 0.81
N LEU A 430 -10.20 -15.50 1.32
CA LEU A 430 -8.82 -15.66 0.87
C LEU A 430 -8.34 -17.09 1.06
N ALA A 431 -8.42 -17.61 2.28
CA ALA A 431 -7.86 -18.93 2.58
C ALA A 431 -8.59 -20.07 1.85
N ALA A 432 -9.93 -20.02 1.77
CA ALA A 432 -10.73 -21.00 1.05
C ALA A 432 -10.39 -21.01 -0.44
N ASN A 433 -10.38 -19.84 -1.07
CA ASN A 433 -10.17 -19.73 -2.51
C ASN A 433 -8.72 -19.95 -2.92
N GLN A 434 -7.75 -19.65 -2.05
CA GLN A 434 -6.37 -20.10 -2.25
C GLN A 434 -6.29 -21.62 -2.25
N LEU A 435 -6.83 -22.30 -1.22
CA LEU A 435 -6.80 -23.76 -1.14
C LEU A 435 -7.55 -24.40 -2.32
N LEU A 436 -8.70 -23.85 -2.70
CA LEU A 436 -9.47 -24.29 -3.86
C LEU A 436 -8.62 -24.20 -5.13
N ALA A 437 -8.00 -23.05 -5.39
CA ALA A 437 -7.15 -22.86 -6.56
C ALA A 437 -5.93 -23.81 -6.58
N GLU A 438 -5.34 -24.11 -5.42
CA GLU A 438 -4.24 -25.08 -5.32
C GLU A 438 -4.67 -26.51 -5.67
N ILE A 439 -5.82 -26.96 -5.15
CA ILE A 439 -6.34 -28.28 -5.49
C ILE A 439 -6.68 -28.34 -7.00
N LEU A 440 -7.28 -27.28 -7.55
CA LEU A 440 -7.60 -27.20 -8.98
C LEU A 440 -6.34 -27.25 -9.87
N LEU A 441 -5.28 -26.53 -9.50
CA LEU A 441 -4.00 -26.59 -10.21
C LEU A 441 -3.39 -28.00 -10.14
N ALA A 442 -3.43 -28.65 -8.97
CA ALA A 442 -2.96 -30.02 -8.82
C ALA A 442 -3.79 -31.04 -9.65
N GLN A 443 -5.06 -30.75 -9.91
CA GLN A 443 -5.95 -31.55 -10.76
C GLN A 443 -5.88 -31.15 -12.25
N ASN A 444 -4.92 -30.30 -12.64
CA ASN A 444 -4.74 -29.81 -14.01
C ASN A 444 -5.99 -29.07 -14.54
N GLN A 445 -6.63 -28.27 -13.68
CA GLN A 445 -7.76 -27.39 -14.00
C GLN A 445 -7.38 -25.89 -13.85
N PRO A 446 -6.39 -25.39 -14.62
CA PRO A 446 -5.82 -24.05 -14.41
C PRO A 446 -6.75 -22.90 -14.82
N ASN A 447 -7.73 -23.13 -15.71
CA ASN A 447 -8.69 -22.10 -16.13
C ASN A 447 -9.59 -21.65 -14.97
N GLU A 448 -10.14 -22.61 -14.23
CA GLU A 448 -10.99 -22.33 -13.09
C GLU A 448 -10.17 -21.72 -11.94
N ALA A 449 -8.96 -22.24 -11.70
CA ALA A 449 -8.04 -21.66 -10.73
C ALA A 449 -7.72 -20.18 -11.07
N ARG A 450 -7.46 -19.86 -12.34
CA ARG A 450 -7.23 -18.48 -12.81
C ARG A 450 -8.40 -17.57 -12.47
N GLU A 451 -9.65 -17.97 -12.74
CA GLU A 451 -10.82 -17.12 -12.46
C GLU A 451 -10.96 -16.77 -10.98
N ILE A 452 -10.77 -17.77 -10.11
CA ILE A 452 -10.79 -17.60 -8.65
C ILE A 452 -9.65 -16.68 -8.22
N LEU A 453 -8.44 -16.91 -8.72
CA LEU A 453 -7.25 -16.16 -8.35
C LEU A 453 -7.25 -14.71 -8.87
N GLU A 454 -7.80 -14.43 -10.06
CA GLU A 454 -7.98 -13.07 -10.58
C GLU A 454 -8.97 -12.27 -9.73
N ARG A 455 -10.09 -12.91 -9.34
CA ARG A 455 -11.07 -12.30 -8.43
C ARG A 455 -10.44 -12.01 -7.08
N LEU A 456 -9.73 -12.99 -6.49
CA LEU A 456 -9.01 -12.82 -5.23
C LEU A 456 -7.94 -11.72 -5.32
N TYR A 457 -7.12 -11.71 -6.36
CA TYR A 457 -6.05 -10.72 -6.53
C TYR A 457 -6.61 -9.31 -6.73
N THR A 458 -7.79 -9.20 -7.34
CA THR A 458 -8.53 -7.94 -7.45
C THR A 458 -8.96 -7.45 -6.07
N TYR A 459 -9.54 -8.35 -5.25
CA TYR A 459 -10.01 -8.04 -3.91
C TYR A 459 -8.87 -7.72 -2.94
N GLN A 460 -7.87 -8.60 -2.86
CA GLN A 460 -6.72 -8.55 -1.96
C GLN A 460 -5.42 -8.97 -2.70
N PRO A 461 -4.58 -8.01 -3.11
CA PRO A 461 -3.32 -8.30 -3.79
C PRO A 461 -2.26 -8.78 -2.78
N ASP A 462 -2.10 -10.09 -2.63
CA ASP A 462 -1.02 -10.70 -1.84
C ASP A 462 -0.07 -11.54 -2.70
N SER A 463 1.12 -11.83 -2.17
CA SER A 463 2.17 -12.57 -2.88
C SER A 463 1.78 -14.02 -3.19
N THR A 464 1.03 -14.67 -2.31
CA THR A 464 0.63 -16.08 -2.48
C THR A 464 -0.38 -16.20 -3.62
N THR A 465 -1.41 -15.34 -3.63
CA THR A 465 -2.38 -15.28 -4.73
C THR A 465 -1.69 -14.91 -6.04
N ARG A 466 -0.78 -13.92 -6.03
CA ARG A 466 0.01 -13.56 -7.23
C ARG A 466 0.77 -14.77 -7.80
N ASN A 467 1.51 -15.48 -6.96
CA ASN A 467 2.34 -16.60 -7.41
C ASN A 467 1.50 -17.75 -7.96
N ARG A 468 0.38 -18.08 -7.30
CA ARG A 468 -0.57 -19.10 -7.80
C ARG A 468 -1.22 -18.66 -9.11
N LEU A 469 -1.54 -17.37 -9.26
CA LEU A 469 -2.12 -16.82 -10.49
C LEU A 469 -1.12 -16.91 -11.64
N ILE A 470 0.15 -16.56 -11.41
CA ILE A 470 1.23 -16.74 -12.38
C ILE A 470 1.33 -18.20 -12.79
N GLN A 471 1.30 -19.15 -11.84
CA GLN A 471 1.32 -20.58 -12.15
C GLN A 471 0.16 -20.99 -13.07
N ALA A 472 -1.08 -20.61 -12.72
CA ALA A 472 -2.27 -20.92 -13.52
C ALA A 472 -2.16 -20.39 -14.96
N LEU A 473 -1.71 -19.14 -15.11
CA LEU A 473 -1.53 -18.50 -16.42
C LEU A 473 -0.45 -19.20 -17.26
N LEU A 474 0.66 -19.63 -16.65
CA LEU A 474 1.72 -20.36 -17.35
C LEU A 474 1.29 -21.77 -17.78
N GLU A 475 0.47 -22.46 -16.97
CA GLU A 475 -0.09 -23.76 -17.34
C GLU A 475 -1.07 -23.63 -18.52
N LEU A 476 -1.91 -22.59 -18.52
CA LEU A 476 -2.81 -22.29 -19.65
C LEU A 476 -2.04 -21.95 -20.93
N ALA A 477 -1.00 -21.14 -20.81
CA ALA A 477 -0.16 -20.79 -21.95
C ALA A 477 0.53 -22.02 -22.58
N LYS A 478 0.94 -23.01 -21.77
CA LYS A 478 1.52 -24.27 -22.25
C LYS A 478 0.49 -25.20 -22.90
N ALA A 479 -0.75 -25.20 -22.43
CA ALA A 479 -1.80 -26.06 -22.96
C ALA A 479 -2.27 -25.61 -24.36
N ASN A 480 -2.26 -24.30 -24.63
CA ASN A 480 -2.81 -23.71 -25.86
C ASN A 480 -1.73 -23.43 -26.94
N ASN A 481 -0.79 -24.36 -27.17
CA ASN A 481 0.35 -24.20 -28.10
C ASN A 481 0.03 -23.90 -29.59
N GLY A 482 -1.24 -23.71 -29.98
CA GLY A 482 -1.70 -23.67 -31.37
C GLY A 482 -2.30 -22.36 -31.90
N GLU A 483 -2.60 -21.34 -31.08
CA GLU A 483 -3.33 -20.12 -31.51
C GLU A 483 -2.81 -18.84 -30.79
N ASP A 484 -3.37 -17.65 -31.06
CA ASP A 484 -2.96 -16.34 -30.48
C ASP A 484 -3.23 -16.20 -28.95
N GLU A 485 -3.95 -17.12 -28.33
CA GLU A 485 -4.35 -17.08 -26.91
C GLU A 485 -3.20 -17.11 -25.87
N PRO A 486 -2.11 -17.89 -26.02
CA PRO A 486 -1.01 -17.95 -25.06
C PRO A 486 -0.31 -16.62 -24.83
N VAL A 487 -0.30 -15.75 -25.86
CA VAL A 487 0.30 -14.42 -25.80
C VAL A 487 -0.38 -13.60 -24.70
N LYS A 488 -1.71 -13.64 -24.61
CA LYS A 488 -2.49 -12.93 -23.58
C LYS A 488 -2.16 -13.40 -22.17
N PHE A 489 -1.90 -14.70 -21.99
CA PHE A 489 -1.52 -15.23 -20.68
C PHE A 489 -0.11 -14.81 -20.27
N TYR A 490 0.86 -14.83 -21.19
CA TYR A 490 2.20 -14.34 -20.91
C TYR A 490 2.24 -12.83 -20.66
N GLU A 491 1.46 -12.05 -21.41
CA GLU A 491 1.26 -10.62 -21.15
C GLU A 491 0.77 -10.39 -19.71
N ARG A 492 -0.28 -11.10 -19.31
CA ARG A 492 -0.82 -11.01 -17.95
C ARG A 492 0.20 -11.40 -16.87
N VAL A 493 1.03 -12.43 -17.11
CA VAL A 493 2.12 -12.78 -16.20
C VAL A 493 3.12 -11.63 -16.05
N LEU A 494 3.48 -10.96 -17.15
CA LEU A 494 4.41 -9.82 -17.13
C LEU A 494 3.82 -8.56 -16.50
N GLU A 495 2.50 -8.39 -16.50
CA GLU A 495 1.83 -7.37 -15.70
C GLU A 495 1.97 -7.63 -14.19
N LEU A 496 1.90 -8.90 -13.77
CA LEU A 496 2.00 -9.34 -12.37
C LEU A 496 3.45 -9.38 -11.87
N ASP A 497 4.37 -9.82 -12.72
CA ASP A 497 5.81 -9.88 -12.48
C ASP A 497 6.58 -9.61 -13.79
N ILE A 498 7.03 -8.36 -13.92
CA ILE A 498 7.75 -7.88 -15.10
C ILE A 498 9.10 -8.59 -15.31
N ASN A 499 9.67 -9.20 -14.27
CA ASN A 499 10.96 -9.87 -14.33
C ASN A 499 10.83 -11.39 -14.56
N HIS A 500 9.62 -11.88 -14.85
CA HIS A 500 9.35 -13.30 -15.00
C HIS A 500 10.01 -13.87 -16.28
N GLN A 501 11.19 -14.46 -16.13
CA GLN A 501 12.08 -14.89 -17.23
C GLN A 501 11.39 -15.80 -18.26
N VAL A 502 10.64 -16.81 -17.81
CA VAL A 502 9.98 -17.79 -18.69
C VAL A 502 8.87 -17.15 -19.52
N ALA A 503 8.10 -16.23 -18.92
CA ALA A 503 7.01 -15.57 -19.62
C ALA A 503 7.57 -14.66 -20.71
N HIS A 504 8.62 -13.91 -20.40
CA HIS A 504 9.29 -13.06 -21.38
C HIS A 504 9.91 -13.86 -22.54
N GLN A 505 10.63 -14.95 -22.24
CA GLN A 505 11.22 -15.82 -23.26
C GLN A 505 10.15 -16.33 -24.23
N ARG A 506 9.06 -16.89 -23.70
CA ARG A 506 7.98 -17.47 -24.50
C ARG A 506 7.17 -16.41 -25.26
N PHE A 507 6.89 -15.27 -24.63
CA PHE A 507 6.24 -14.13 -25.27
C PHE A 507 7.05 -13.63 -26.47
N THR A 508 8.37 -13.51 -26.33
CA THR A 508 9.26 -13.10 -27.43
C THR A 508 9.36 -14.16 -28.53
N GLU A 509 9.44 -15.45 -28.19
CA GLU A 509 9.46 -16.54 -29.16
C GLU A 509 8.18 -16.57 -30.02
N MET A 510 7.00 -16.50 -29.40
CA MET A 510 5.70 -16.62 -30.08
C MET A 510 5.38 -15.42 -30.98
N LEU A 511 5.72 -14.21 -30.58
CA LEU A 511 5.45 -13.01 -31.38
C LEU A 511 6.41 -12.82 -32.56
N THR A 512 7.52 -13.57 -32.59
CA THR A 512 8.41 -13.60 -33.76
C THR A 512 7.83 -14.33 -34.97
N THR A 513 6.66 -14.96 -34.81
CA THR A 513 5.93 -15.67 -35.86
C THR A 513 4.73 -14.91 -36.44
N GLN A 514 4.19 -13.89 -35.77
CA GLN A 514 2.92 -13.25 -36.17
C GLN A 514 2.86 -11.70 -36.14
N SER A 515 3.66 -10.96 -35.35
CA SER A 515 3.72 -9.47 -35.43
C SER A 515 4.84 -8.84 -34.58
N ILE A 516 5.95 -8.44 -35.22
CA ILE A 516 7.09 -7.77 -34.55
C ILE A 516 6.70 -6.36 -34.03
N GLU A 517 5.77 -5.68 -34.72
CA GLU A 517 5.38 -4.30 -34.45
C GLU A 517 4.62 -4.13 -33.12
N GLU A 518 3.66 -5.03 -32.84
CA GLU A 518 2.85 -4.99 -31.61
C GLU A 518 3.68 -5.25 -30.35
N THR A 519 4.63 -6.20 -30.46
CA THR A 519 5.59 -6.51 -29.40
C THR A 519 6.42 -5.29 -29.02
N ARG A 520 6.95 -4.60 -30.04
CA ARG A 520 7.73 -3.37 -29.84
C ARG A 520 6.88 -2.31 -29.13
N ASN A 521 5.65 -2.10 -29.59
CA ASN A 521 4.77 -1.07 -29.03
C ASN A 521 4.44 -1.31 -27.54
N LEU A 522 4.24 -2.58 -27.14
CA LEU A 522 4.01 -2.93 -25.74
C LEU A 522 5.28 -2.73 -24.89
N LEU A 523 6.44 -3.16 -25.38
CA LEU A 523 7.73 -2.95 -24.70
C LEU A 523 8.07 -1.46 -24.56
N GLU A 524 7.78 -0.67 -25.58
CA GLU A 524 7.85 0.81 -25.55
C GLU A 524 6.95 1.39 -24.46
N LEU A 525 5.69 0.97 -24.39
CA LEU A 525 4.76 1.42 -23.35
C LEU A 525 5.30 1.11 -21.94
N TRP A 526 5.88 -0.07 -21.73
CA TRP A 526 6.43 -0.46 -20.44
C TRP A 526 7.72 0.28 -20.08
N TYR A 527 8.62 0.47 -21.05
CA TYR A 527 9.82 1.28 -20.90
C TYR A 527 9.46 2.72 -20.52
N ASN A 528 8.53 3.34 -21.24
CA ASN A 528 8.09 4.72 -21.01
C ASN A 528 7.32 4.90 -19.67
N LYS A 529 6.70 3.84 -19.13
CA LYS A 529 6.06 3.84 -17.80
C LYS A 529 7.05 3.70 -16.63
N GLY A 530 8.37 3.70 -16.88
CA GLY A 530 9.41 3.68 -15.84
C GLY A 530 9.67 2.30 -15.21
N LYS A 531 9.20 1.20 -15.83
CA LYS A 531 9.44 -0.16 -15.34
C LYS A 531 10.78 -0.73 -15.85
N HIS A 532 11.87 -0.37 -15.15
CA HIS A 532 13.17 -1.08 -15.00
C HIS A 532 13.99 -1.56 -16.23
N GLU A 533 15.29 -1.77 -15.94
CA GLU A 533 16.39 -2.22 -16.81
C GLU A 533 16.11 -3.45 -17.69
N ALA A 534 15.22 -4.35 -17.23
CA ALA A 534 14.78 -5.50 -18.00
C ALA A 534 14.05 -5.06 -19.28
N ALA A 535 13.04 -4.18 -19.19
CA ALA A 535 12.28 -3.71 -20.35
C ALA A 535 13.19 -3.06 -21.41
N ARG A 536 14.21 -2.32 -20.96
CA ARG A 536 15.26 -1.74 -21.81
C ARG A 536 16.04 -2.82 -22.58
N SER A 537 16.60 -3.80 -21.87
CA SER A 537 17.39 -4.89 -22.47
C SER A 537 16.60 -5.68 -23.53
N TRP A 538 15.32 -5.88 -23.28
CA TRP A 538 14.44 -6.63 -24.18
C TRP A 538 13.97 -5.82 -25.38
N LEU A 539 13.64 -4.54 -25.20
CA LEU A 539 13.34 -3.61 -26.30
C LEU A 539 14.50 -3.51 -27.28
N ILE A 540 15.75 -3.45 -26.78
CA ILE A 540 16.98 -3.48 -27.59
C ILE A 540 17.02 -4.73 -28.48
N LYS A 541 16.73 -5.92 -27.94
CA LYS A 541 16.73 -7.18 -28.71
C LYS A 541 15.63 -7.19 -29.78
N ALA A 542 14.44 -6.68 -29.46
CA ALA A 542 13.33 -6.60 -30.42
C ALA A 542 13.66 -5.68 -31.60
N LEU A 543 14.18 -4.47 -31.32
CA LEU A 543 14.61 -3.51 -32.33
C LEU A 543 15.73 -4.06 -33.22
N LEU A 544 16.75 -4.71 -32.63
CA LEU A 544 17.83 -5.35 -33.40
C LEU A 544 17.29 -6.42 -34.38
N LYS A 545 16.36 -7.26 -33.93
CA LYS A 545 15.77 -8.31 -34.77
C LYS A 545 14.89 -7.72 -35.88
N GLN A 546 14.12 -6.67 -35.58
CA GLN A 546 13.32 -5.95 -36.59
C GLN A 546 14.23 -5.32 -37.66
N ALA A 547 15.33 -4.68 -37.25
CA ALA A 547 16.30 -4.10 -38.17
C ALA A 547 17.01 -5.16 -39.05
N GLN A 548 17.25 -6.36 -38.52
CA GLN A 548 17.85 -7.47 -39.29
C GLN A 548 16.89 -8.07 -40.32
N GLY A 549 15.58 -8.13 -40.01
CA GLY A 549 14.56 -8.70 -40.90
C GLY A 549 13.96 -7.72 -41.92
N ASN A 550 14.15 -6.42 -41.75
CA ASN A 550 13.59 -5.40 -42.64
C ASN A 550 14.51 -5.11 -43.83
N GLY A 551 13.97 -5.22 -45.06
CA GLY A 551 14.68 -4.93 -46.30
C GLY A 551 14.64 -3.47 -46.74
N ASP A 552 13.81 -2.65 -46.09
CA ASP A 552 13.68 -1.21 -46.34
C ASP A 552 14.75 -0.43 -45.55
N GLU A 553 15.69 0.21 -46.25
CA GLU A 553 16.83 0.93 -45.63
C GLU A 553 16.38 2.16 -44.83
N ASP A 554 15.29 2.83 -45.21
CA ASP A 554 14.81 4.03 -44.51
C ASP A 554 14.23 3.65 -43.14
N LYS A 555 13.36 2.63 -43.13
CA LYS A 555 12.81 2.08 -41.87
C LYS A 555 13.89 1.48 -40.99
N LYS A 556 14.91 0.87 -41.59
CA LYS A 556 16.04 0.32 -40.85
C LYS A 556 16.87 1.42 -40.18
N SER A 557 17.01 2.57 -40.83
CA SER A 557 17.63 3.77 -40.24
C SER A 557 16.84 4.25 -39.03
N GLU A 558 15.52 4.42 -39.16
CA GLU A 558 14.63 4.84 -38.06
C GLU A 558 14.74 3.90 -36.84
N ILE A 559 14.78 2.58 -37.08
CA ILE A 559 14.92 1.59 -36.00
C ILE A 559 16.28 1.70 -35.30
N TYR A 560 17.37 1.87 -36.05
CA TYR A 560 18.71 2.00 -35.46
C TYR A 560 18.92 3.34 -34.74
N GLU A 561 18.30 4.42 -35.21
CA GLU A 561 18.28 5.71 -34.51
C GLU A 561 17.56 5.58 -33.18
N ARG A 562 16.36 5.01 -33.18
CA ARG A 562 15.63 4.71 -31.94
C ARG A 562 16.43 3.80 -31.01
N LEU A 563 17.19 2.85 -31.55
CA LEU A 563 18.05 1.99 -30.76
C LEU A 563 19.16 2.77 -30.04
N LEU A 564 19.76 3.79 -30.69
CA LEU A 564 20.79 4.64 -30.08
C LEU A 564 20.22 5.61 -29.04
N GLU A 565 18.95 6.02 -29.15
CA GLU A 565 18.29 6.78 -28.09
C GLU A 565 18.18 5.96 -26.79
N ILE A 566 17.93 4.66 -26.92
CA ILE A 566 17.76 3.72 -25.79
C ILE A 566 19.10 3.19 -25.28
N ASP A 567 20.02 2.91 -26.20
CA ASP A 567 21.36 2.38 -25.96
C ASP A 567 22.40 3.16 -26.80
N PRO A 568 22.89 4.30 -26.29
CA PRO A 568 23.83 5.15 -27.00
C PRO A 568 25.15 4.47 -27.38
N GLU A 569 25.48 3.32 -26.78
CA GLU A 569 26.70 2.55 -27.05
C GLU A 569 26.47 1.33 -27.93
N ASN A 570 25.29 1.20 -28.54
CA ASN A 570 24.98 0.05 -29.37
C ASN A 570 25.88 -0.03 -30.62
N ILE A 571 26.81 -0.98 -30.61
CA ILE A 571 27.84 -1.14 -31.66
C ILE A 571 27.21 -1.36 -33.03
N MET A 572 26.16 -2.21 -33.11
CA MET A 572 25.52 -2.56 -34.38
C MET A 572 24.85 -1.34 -35.03
N ALA A 573 24.12 -0.53 -34.24
CA ALA A 573 23.51 0.69 -34.74
C ALA A 573 24.54 1.74 -35.15
N LYS A 574 25.56 1.99 -34.32
CA LYS A 574 26.66 2.92 -34.65
C LYS A 574 27.36 2.53 -35.95
N GLN A 575 27.68 1.24 -36.10
CA GLN A 575 28.34 0.72 -37.28
C GLN A 575 27.48 0.89 -38.53
N TRP A 576 26.20 0.51 -38.46
CA TRP A 576 25.32 0.55 -39.62
C TRP A 576 25.03 2.00 -40.05
N LEU A 577 24.63 2.87 -39.12
CA LEU A 577 24.32 4.27 -39.44
C LEU A 577 25.56 5.03 -39.93
N GLY A 578 26.69 4.89 -39.25
CA GLY A 578 27.92 5.56 -39.69
C GLY A 578 28.49 4.97 -41.00
N GLN A 579 28.21 3.70 -41.32
CA GLN A 579 28.50 3.16 -42.65
C GLN A 579 27.68 3.85 -43.74
N GLN A 580 26.37 4.07 -43.52
CA GLN A 580 25.50 4.73 -44.50
C GLN A 580 25.85 6.22 -44.65
N GLN A 581 26.06 6.92 -43.53
CA GLN A 581 26.55 8.30 -43.54
C GLN A 581 27.89 8.43 -44.24
N GLY A 582 28.82 7.49 -44.00
CA GLY A 582 30.13 7.48 -44.66
C GLY A 582 30.02 7.25 -46.17
N LYS A 583 29.19 6.30 -46.62
CA LYS A 583 28.94 6.07 -48.06
C LYS A 583 28.32 7.30 -48.73
N GLN A 584 27.36 7.94 -48.07
CA GLN A 584 26.72 9.15 -48.59
C GLN A 584 27.73 10.29 -48.72
N ALA A 585 28.55 10.50 -47.69
CA ALA A 585 29.61 11.52 -47.71
C ALA A 585 30.67 11.24 -48.79
N GLU A 586 31.03 9.97 -49.03
CA GLU A 586 31.90 9.59 -50.16
C GLU A 586 31.26 9.90 -51.51
N ALA A 587 29.96 9.60 -51.68
CA ALA A 587 29.22 9.92 -52.90
C ALA A 587 29.11 11.43 -53.15
N GLU A 588 29.04 12.23 -52.10
CA GLU A 588 29.07 13.69 -52.17
C GLU A 588 30.48 14.27 -52.32
N GLY A 589 31.51 13.42 -52.28
CA GLY A 589 32.91 13.78 -52.38
C GLY A 589 33.51 14.43 -51.13
N ASN A 590 32.78 14.45 -50.01
CA ASN A 590 33.25 14.94 -48.72
C ASN A 590 33.99 13.84 -47.95
N LEU A 591 35.20 13.53 -48.40
CA LEU A 591 36.02 12.47 -47.79
C LEU A 591 36.32 12.73 -46.30
N LYS A 592 36.42 14.00 -45.86
CA LYS A 592 36.62 14.33 -44.44
C LYS A 592 35.40 13.97 -43.60
N ALA A 593 34.19 14.26 -44.09
CA ALA A 593 32.96 13.82 -43.43
C ALA A 593 32.82 12.29 -43.45
N ALA A 594 33.19 11.64 -44.56
CA ALA A 594 33.19 10.18 -44.64
C ALA A 594 34.17 9.54 -43.66
N LEU A 595 35.39 10.07 -43.54
CA LEU A 595 36.39 9.63 -42.58
C LEU A 595 35.86 9.72 -41.14
N ASN A 596 35.26 10.86 -40.79
CA ASN A 596 34.68 11.05 -39.47
C ASN A 596 33.53 10.06 -39.20
N ALA A 597 32.64 9.86 -40.17
CA ALA A 597 31.54 8.90 -40.05
C ALA A 597 32.04 7.45 -39.87
N TYR A 598 33.05 7.04 -40.65
CA TYR A 598 33.65 5.70 -40.53
C TYR A 598 34.41 5.50 -39.23
N ARG A 599 35.12 6.52 -38.72
CA ARG A 599 35.78 6.47 -37.40
C ARG A 599 34.77 6.37 -36.27
N LEU A 600 33.71 7.18 -36.31
CA LEU A 600 32.61 7.10 -35.33
C LEU A 600 31.89 5.75 -35.37
N ALA A 601 31.86 5.10 -36.54
CA ALA A 601 31.36 3.74 -36.72
C ALA A 601 32.37 2.64 -36.37
N ASN A 602 33.59 2.94 -35.91
CA ASN A 602 34.67 1.96 -35.71
C ASN A 602 34.97 1.10 -36.97
N LEU A 603 34.81 1.66 -38.17
CA LEU A 603 35.12 1.01 -39.46
C LEU A 603 36.55 1.37 -39.89
N GLU A 604 37.54 0.94 -39.11
CA GLU A 604 38.93 1.42 -39.22
C GLU A 604 39.57 1.16 -40.58
N ASN A 605 39.29 0.01 -41.20
CA ASN A 605 39.82 -0.31 -42.54
C ASN A 605 39.36 0.71 -43.58
N LYS A 606 38.08 1.12 -43.53
CA LYS A 606 37.54 2.15 -44.42
C LYS A 606 38.06 3.53 -44.07
N ALA A 607 38.16 3.85 -42.77
CA ALA A 607 38.73 5.11 -42.32
C ALA A 607 40.17 5.29 -42.83
N ILE A 608 41.02 4.27 -42.68
CA ILE A 608 42.41 4.29 -43.18
C ILE A 608 42.45 4.47 -44.71
N GLU A 609 41.56 3.79 -45.45
CA GLU A 609 41.47 3.94 -46.90
C GLU A 609 41.15 5.39 -47.31
N VAL A 610 40.14 5.99 -46.67
CA VAL A 610 39.71 7.37 -46.95
C VAL A 610 40.78 8.38 -46.50
N GLU A 611 41.37 8.19 -45.32
CA GLU A 611 42.45 9.02 -44.80
C GLU A 611 43.67 9.04 -45.72
N LYS A 612 44.05 7.89 -46.25
CA LYS A 612 45.13 7.79 -47.23
C LYS A 612 44.81 8.59 -48.49
N LYS A 613 43.58 8.50 -49.02
CA LYS A 613 43.15 9.30 -50.18
C LYS A 613 43.24 10.81 -49.91
N ILE A 614 42.83 11.25 -48.72
CA ILE A 614 42.92 12.66 -48.31
C ILE A 614 44.39 13.09 -48.25
N GLN A 615 45.24 12.34 -47.54
CA GLN A 615 46.64 12.68 -47.34
C GLN A 615 47.43 12.69 -48.66
N ASP A 616 47.19 11.73 -49.54
CA ASP A 616 47.83 11.63 -50.85
C ASP A 616 47.52 12.85 -51.73
N LEU A 617 46.29 13.36 -51.66
CA LEU A 617 45.88 14.54 -52.42
C LEU A 617 46.42 15.84 -51.81
N GLU A 618 46.32 16.02 -50.49
CA GLU A 618 46.83 17.24 -49.83
C GLU A 618 48.36 17.35 -49.95
N ASN A 619 49.09 16.23 -49.81
CA ASN A 619 50.55 16.20 -50.05
C ASN A 619 50.91 16.55 -51.50
N PHE A 620 50.10 16.09 -52.45
CA PHE A 620 50.26 16.43 -53.85
C PHE A 620 50.06 17.95 -54.07
N LEU A 621 48.98 18.54 -53.55
CA LEU A 621 48.74 19.99 -53.62
C LEU A 621 49.88 20.81 -52.98
N ASN A 622 50.40 20.36 -51.83
CA ASN A 622 51.55 20.98 -51.18
C ASN A 622 52.81 20.97 -52.05
N THR A 623 53.03 19.87 -52.77
CA THR A 623 54.17 19.74 -53.69
C THR A 623 54.04 20.70 -54.87
N LEU A 624 52.82 20.88 -55.41
CA LEU A 624 52.57 21.85 -56.48
C LEU A 624 52.84 23.29 -56.04
N VAL A 625 52.40 23.66 -54.83
CA VAL A 625 52.69 24.98 -54.26
C VAL A 625 54.19 25.21 -54.13
N LYS A 626 54.94 24.25 -53.59
CA LYS A 626 56.41 24.34 -53.48
C LYS A 626 57.12 24.45 -54.83
N ASN A 627 56.61 23.78 -55.86
CA ASN A 627 57.16 23.80 -57.20
C ASN A 627 56.76 25.04 -58.02
N SER A 628 55.93 25.93 -57.47
CA SER A 628 55.43 27.11 -58.17
C SER A 628 56.40 28.31 -58.20
N GLU A 629 57.64 28.15 -57.73
CA GLU A 629 58.66 29.23 -57.70
C GLU A 629 58.16 30.52 -57.00
N GLU A 630 57.45 30.38 -55.87
CA GLU A 630 56.87 31.52 -55.11
C GLU A 630 55.84 32.35 -55.90
N VAL A 631 55.08 31.70 -56.78
CA VAL A 631 53.98 32.35 -57.52
C VAL A 631 52.62 32.05 -56.88
N ILE A 632 52.40 30.80 -56.43
CA ILE A 632 51.13 30.35 -55.85
C ILE A 632 51.30 30.24 -54.33
N ALA A 633 50.48 30.96 -53.58
CA ALA A 633 50.42 30.86 -52.13
C ALA A 633 49.64 29.62 -51.68
N THR A 634 48.54 29.30 -52.37
CA THR A 634 47.61 28.25 -51.92
C THR A 634 46.83 27.66 -53.08
N ILE A 635 46.59 26.37 -53.00
CA ILE A 635 45.66 25.65 -53.86
C ILE A 635 44.58 25.03 -52.96
N PHE A 636 43.32 25.18 -53.34
CA PHE A 636 42.20 24.55 -52.64
C PHE A 636 41.21 23.94 -53.62
N ILE A 637 40.53 22.91 -53.16
CA ILE A 637 39.50 22.18 -53.90
C ILE A 637 38.22 22.34 -53.11
N TYR A 638 37.20 22.89 -53.77
CA TYR A 638 35.95 23.30 -53.14
C TYR A 638 34.78 22.50 -53.70
N GLY A 639 33.95 21.95 -52.82
CA GLY A 639 32.72 21.26 -53.21
C GLY A 639 31.59 22.26 -53.31
N LEU A 640 31.08 22.50 -54.51
CA LEU A 640 30.04 23.51 -54.74
C LEU A 640 28.69 23.09 -54.14
N LYS A 641 28.41 21.79 -54.09
CA LYS A 641 27.17 21.24 -53.48
C LYS A 641 27.27 21.20 -51.95
N SER A 642 28.42 20.81 -51.41
CA SER A 642 28.65 20.76 -49.97
C SER A 642 28.92 22.14 -49.35
N ASN A 643 29.20 23.16 -50.17
CA ASN A 643 29.59 24.51 -49.77
C ASN A 643 30.77 24.50 -48.78
N GLN A 644 31.76 23.64 -49.04
CA GLN A 644 32.91 23.43 -48.16
C GLN A 644 34.20 23.23 -48.95
N VAL A 645 35.32 23.64 -48.36
CA VAL A 645 36.66 23.29 -48.84
C VAL A 645 36.90 21.80 -48.57
N LEU A 646 37.01 21.00 -49.61
CA LEU A 646 37.23 19.56 -49.53
C LEU A 646 38.70 19.25 -49.22
N PHE A 647 39.62 19.93 -49.92
CA PHE A 647 41.07 19.76 -49.78
C PHE A 647 41.79 21.09 -49.96
N HIS A 648 42.98 21.22 -49.39
CA HIS A 648 43.82 22.39 -49.61
C HIS A 648 45.30 22.05 -49.40
N SER A 649 46.18 22.87 -49.96
CA SER A 649 47.58 22.92 -49.53
C SER A 649 47.68 23.61 -48.16
N GLN A 650 48.64 23.23 -47.33
CA GLN A 650 48.91 23.84 -46.02
C GLN A 650 49.30 25.32 -46.20
N LEU A 651 48.67 26.17 -45.37
CA LEU A 651 48.93 27.59 -45.19
C LEU A 651 49.28 27.85 -43.73
N ASP A 652 49.99 28.95 -43.46
CA ASP A 652 50.27 29.47 -42.12
C ASP A 652 49.00 29.92 -41.33
N SER A 653 47.80 29.93 -41.96
CA SER A 653 46.52 30.10 -41.25
C SER A 653 45.35 29.32 -41.91
N PRO A 654 45.03 28.10 -41.44
CA PRO A 654 43.94 27.27 -41.98
C PRO A 654 42.52 27.87 -41.83
N GLU A 655 42.30 28.76 -40.85
CA GLU A 655 40.96 29.28 -40.52
C GLU A 655 40.35 30.25 -41.56
N SER A 656 41.17 30.86 -42.41
CA SER A 656 40.73 31.87 -43.38
C SER A 656 40.04 31.29 -44.61
N VAL A 657 40.44 30.10 -45.07
CA VAL A 657 39.86 29.44 -46.26
C VAL A 657 38.53 28.75 -45.94
N ALA A 658 38.39 28.24 -44.71
CA ALA A 658 37.20 27.52 -44.24
C ALA A 658 35.92 28.40 -44.16
N LYS A 659 36.05 29.73 -44.21
CA LYS A 659 34.92 30.69 -44.15
C LYS A 659 34.38 31.08 -45.52
N TRP A 660 34.95 30.59 -46.62
CA TRP A 660 34.55 30.98 -47.96
C TRP A 660 33.27 30.25 -48.37
N SER A 661 32.23 31.01 -48.72
CA SER A 661 30.98 30.48 -49.25
C SER A 661 30.96 30.67 -50.77
N LEU A 662 31.51 29.69 -51.49
CA LEU A 662 31.56 29.69 -52.96
C LEU A 662 30.42 28.88 -53.58
N GLY A 663 29.52 28.30 -52.79
CA GLY A 663 28.38 27.50 -53.27
C GLY A 663 27.37 28.31 -54.11
N GLU A 664 27.26 29.62 -53.89
CA GLU A 664 26.45 30.51 -54.74
C GLU A 664 27.04 30.64 -56.16
N LEU A 665 28.32 30.29 -56.35
CA LEU A 665 28.98 30.30 -57.65
C LEU A 665 28.70 29.04 -58.48
N LYS A 666 27.87 28.11 -58.01
CA LYS A 666 27.53 26.88 -58.75
C LYS A 666 26.90 27.13 -60.13
N GLU A 667 26.23 28.27 -60.31
CA GLU A 667 25.58 28.67 -61.57
C GLU A 667 26.54 29.41 -62.52
N ILE A 668 27.69 29.88 -62.00
CA ILE A 668 28.68 30.62 -62.79
C ILE A 668 29.17 29.83 -64.01
N PRO A 669 29.52 28.52 -63.92
CA PRO A 669 29.92 27.74 -65.09
C PRO A 669 28.89 27.78 -66.22
N LEU A 670 27.60 27.74 -65.89
CA LEU A 670 26.50 27.75 -66.85
C LEU A 670 26.38 29.12 -67.54
N VAL A 671 26.48 30.21 -66.76
CA VAL A 671 26.48 31.59 -67.28
C VAL A 671 27.70 31.86 -68.16
N LEU A 672 28.87 31.40 -67.73
CA LEU A 672 30.14 31.59 -68.45
C LEU A 672 30.20 30.80 -69.76
N ASN A 673 29.70 29.56 -69.76
CA ASN A 673 29.59 28.75 -70.98
C ASN A 673 28.61 29.40 -71.98
N LYS A 674 27.46 29.88 -71.50
CA LYS A 674 26.50 30.60 -72.35
C LYS A 674 27.12 31.85 -72.97
N PHE A 675 27.78 32.68 -72.18
CA PHE A 675 28.45 33.88 -72.68
C PHE A 675 29.54 33.56 -73.72
N GLY A 676 30.39 32.56 -73.44
CA GLY A 676 31.44 32.13 -74.36
C GLY A 676 30.93 31.58 -75.70
N GLN A 677 29.79 30.88 -75.67
CA GLN A 677 29.08 30.44 -76.88
C GLN A 677 28.49 31.62 -77.66
N GLU A 678 27.86 32.59 -76.99
CA GLU A 678 27.26 33.78 -77.62
C GLU A 678 28.30 34.64 -78.38
N ILE A 679 29.54 34.71 -77.88
CA ILE A 679 30.63 35.47 -78.54
C ILE A 679 31.51 34.62 -79.47
N ASN A 680 31.17 33.33 -79.66
CA ASN A 680 31.86 32.38 -80.53
C ASN A 680 33.38 32.26 -80.24
N ARG A 681 33.77 32.32 -78.96
CA ARG A 681 35.16 32.16 -78.50
C ARG A 681 35.38 30.92 -77.63
N GLY A 682 34.36 30.06 -77.52
CA GLY A 682 34.36 28.89 -76.65
C GLY A 682 34.02 29.24 -75.20
N GLY A 683 33.73 28.22 -74.37
CA GLY A 683 33.43 28.41 -72.96
C GLY A 683 34.63 29.00 -72.18
N LEU A 684 34.36 29.84 -71.18
CA LEU A 684 35.40 30.38 -70.31
C LEU A 684 35.92 29.28 -69.38
N LYS A 685 37.25 29.09 -69.35
CA LYS A 685 37.90 27.99 -68.60
C LYS A 685 37.94 28.22 -67.09
N HIS A 686 38.03 29.48 -66.66
CA HIS A 686 38.17 29.86 -65.25
C HIS A 686 37.82 31.34 -65.07
N VAL A 687 37.64 31.77 -63.82
CA VAL A 687 37.43 33.17 -63.45
C VAL A 687 38.60 33.67 -62.63
N ILE A 688 39.06 34.88 -62.91
CA ILE A 688 40.09 35.55 -62.11
C ILE A 688 39.47 36.71 -61.36
N PHE A 689 39.65 36.73 -60.05
CA PHE A 689 39.31 37.84 -59.16
C PHE A 689 40.59 38.54 -58.72
N GLN A 690 40.75 39.80 -59.11
CA GLN A 690 41.78 40.67 -58.57
C GLN A 690 41.37 41.12 -57.16
N LEU A 691 42.14 40.73 -56.15
CA LEU A 691 42.00 41.20 -54.78
C LEU A 691 42.96 42.37 -54.54
N THR A 692 42.82 43.05 -53.41
CA THR A 692 43.63 44.23 -53.05
C THR A 692 45.13 43.92 -53.09
N ASP A 693 45.53 42.76 -52.55
CA ASP A 693 46.95 42.39 -52.44
C ASP A 693 47.32 41.14 -53.26
N ASN A 694 46.32 40.36 -53.70
CA ASN A 694 46.48 39.04 -54.30
C ASN A 694 45.59 38.84 -55.54
N ILE A 695 45.76 37.72 -56.22
CA ILE A 695 44.90 37.28 -57.33
C ILE A 695 44.34 35.89 -56.96
N LEU A 696 43.03 35.70 -57.16
CA LEU A 696 42.35 34.42 -57.00
C LEU A 696 41.89 33.92 -58.38
N SER A 697 42.35 32.75 -58.80
CA SER A 697 41.90 32.08 -60.03
C SER A 697 41.09 30.83 -59.67
N ILE A 698 39.87 30.71 -60.17
CA ILE A 698 38.95 29.59 -59.89
C ILE A 698 38.60 28.87 -61.18
N TYR A 699 39.00 27.61 -61.26
CA TYR A 699 38.65 26.67 -62.31
C TYR A 699 37.47 25.84 -61.87
N PHE A 700 36.43 25.77 -62.68
CA PHE A 700 35.26 24.93 -62.41
C PHE A 700 35.42 23.63 -63.19
N LEU A 701 35.31 22.50 -62.49
CA LEU A 701 35.45 21.17 -63.08
C LEU A 701 34.07 20.49 -63.07
N ASP A 702 33.54 20.23 -64.26
CA ASP A 702 32.23 19.60 -64.47
C ASP A 702 32.32 18.16 -64.99
N ASP A 703 33.53 17.65 -65.25
CA ASP A 703 33.80 16.28 -65.72
C ASP A 703 33.54 15.20 -64.65
N PHE A 704 33.33 15.58 -63.38
CA PHE A 704 33.14 14.66 -62.26
C PHE A 704 31.68 14.61 -61.80
N GLU A 705 31.25 13.47 -61.23
CA GLU A 705 29.90 13.33 -60.63
C GLU A 705 29.67 14.35 -59.49
N VAL A 706 30.75 14.76 -58.83
CA VAL A 706 30.76 15.81 -57.81
C VAL A 706 31.10 17.16 -58.46
N LEU A 707 30.30 18.19 -58.19
CA LEU A 707 30.56 19.57 -58.64
C LEU A 707 31.67 20.21 -57.81
N ILE A 708 32.82 20.44 -58.43
CA ILE A 708 34.04 20.89 -57.74
C ILE A 708 34.64 22.12 -58.43
N ALA A 709 35.20 23.02 -57.65
CA ALA A 709 36.04 24.12 -58.12
C ALA A 709 37.45 24.02 -57.56
N VAL A 710 38.46 24.24 -58.39
CA VAL A 710 39.87 24.32 -57.98
C VAL A 710 40.28 25.78 -57.98
N GLY A 711 40.64 26.29 -56.81
CA GLY A 711 41.08 27.66 -56.64
C GLY A 711 42.58 27.76 -56.39
N PHE A 712 43.20 28.76 -56.99
CA PHE A 712 44.59 29.13 -56.81
C PHE A 712 44.64 30.56 -56.28
N MET A 713 45.44 30.80 -55.25
CA MET A 713 45.69 32.13 -54.71
C MET A 713 47.15 32.50 -54.93
N SER A 714 47.42 33.70 -55.44
CA SER A 714 48.79 34.20 -55.61
C SER A 714 49.42 34.60 -54.28
N ILE A 715 50.75 34.68 -54.25
CA ILE A 715 51.49 35.41 -53.20
C ILE A 715 51.23 36.93 -53.37
N PRO A 716 51.26 37.74 -52.30
CA PRO A 716 51.10 39.19 -52.41
C PRO A 716 52.08 39.86 -53.38
N GLY A 717 51.58 40.79 -54.18
CA GLY A 717 52.38 41.57 -55.14
C GLY A 717 52.69 40.86 -56.46
N GLN A 718 52.23 39.62 -56.68
CA GLN A 718 52.34 38.93 -57.96
C GLN A 718 51.35 39.49 -59.00
N GLY A 719 51.81 39.63 -60.24
CA GLY A 719 50.99 40.05 -61.39
C GLY A 719 50.48 38.87 -62.22
N LEU A 720 49.47 39.12 -63.06
CA LEU A 720 48.87 38.12 -63.96
C LEU A 720 49.86 37.41 -64.88
N GLY A 721 50.96 38.07 -65.26
CA GLY A 721 51.94 37.55 -66.23
C GLY A 721 52.62 36.25 -65.80
N ASN A 722 52.94 36.10 -64.51
CA ASN A 722 53.56 34.88 -63.97
C ASN A 722 52.51 33.94 -63.37
N PHE A 723 51.45 34.49 -62.78
CA PHE A 723 50.41 33.72 -62.09
C PHE A 723 49.56 32.88 -63.04
N GLY A 724 49.09 33.45 -64.16
CA GLY A 724 48.22 32.73 -65.11
C GLY A 724 48.85 31.46 -65.70
N PRO A 725 50.07 31.53 -66.27
CA PRO A 725 50.76 30.33 -66.78
C PRO A 725 51.03 29.27 -65.70
N ALA A 726 51.30 29.69 -64.46
CA ALA A 726 51.51 28.77 -63.34
C ALA A 726 50.22 28.01 -62.98
N THR A 727 49.07 28.69 -62.91
CA THR A 727 47.79 28.02 -62.63
C THR A 727 47.35 27.11 -63.77
N GLU A 728 47.57 27.49 -65.04
CA GLU A 728 47.27 26.65 -66.21
C GLU A 728 48.12 25.39 -66.29
N ARG A 729 49.39 25.45 -65.85
CA ARG A 729 50.26 24.26 -65.78
C ARG A 729 49.72 23.25 -64.76
N HIS A 730 49.41 23.72 -63.56
CA HIS A 730 49.07 22.86 -62.43
C HIS A 730 47.61 22.38 -62.45
N ILE A 731 46.66 23.09 -63.07
CA ILE A 731 45.26 22.63 -63.13
C ILE A 731 45.12 21.28 -63.84
N ASN A 732 45.89 21.04 -64.91
CA ASN A 732 45.85 19.75 -65.61
C ASN A 732 46.38 18.62 -64.73
N GLU A 733 47.48 18.86 -63.99
CA GLU A 733 48.05 17.90 -63.04
C GLU A 733 47.06 17.59 -61.90
N ILE A 734 46.35 18.60 -61.40
CA ILE A 734 45.30 18.42 -60.38
C ILE A 734 44.12 17.65 -60.94
N LYS A 735 43.68 17.93 -62.17
CA LYS A 735 42.58 17.21 -62.83
C LYS A 735 42.90 15.71 -62.96
N GLU A 736 44.11 15.36 -63.39
CA GLU A 736 44.56 13.96 -63.44
C GLU A 736 44.59 13.30 -62.06
N LYS A 737 45.03 14.02 -61.03
CA LYS A 737 45.04 13.50 -59.67
C LYS A 737 43.63 13.28 -59.13
N LEU A 738 42.69 14.18 -59.43
CA LEU A 738 41.30 14.09 -59.00
C LEU A 738 40.55 12.89 -59.62
N ARG A 739 40.92 12.46 -60.84
CA ARG A 739 40.38 11.23 -61.46
C ARG A 739 40.67 9.95 -60.69
N GLN A 740 41.70 9.96 -59.84
CA GLN A 740 42.02 8.82 -58.97
C GLN A 740 41.11 8.74 -57.73
N ILE A 741 40.32 9.80 -57.48
CA ILE A 741 39.58 10.00 -56.23
C ILE A 741 38.08 10.14 -56.50
N PHE A 742 37.71 10.91 -57.51
CA PHE A 742 36.33 11.13 -57.92
C PHE A 742 36.01 10.39 -59.21
N LYS A 743 34.79 9.86 -59.29
CA LYS A 743 34.27 9.27 -60.53
C LYS A 743 34.00 10.37 -61.55
N GLU A 744 34.46 10.14 -62.78
CA GLU A 744 34.04 10.95 -63.92
C GLU A 744 32.56 10.68 -64.21
N LYS A 745 31.86 11.69 -64.73
CA LYS A 745 30.54 11.47 -65.31
C LYS A 745 30.71 10.52 -66.49
N ASN A 746 29.94 9.44 -66.52
CA ASN A 746 29.85 8.64 -67.73
C ASN A 746 29.23 9.51 -68.82
N ASP A 747 29.98 9.75 -69.90
CA ASP A 747 29.43 10.25 -71.16
C ASP A 747 28.53 9.16 -71.77
N SER A 748 27.31 9.04 -71.25
CA SER A 748 26.22 8.34 -71.91
C SER A 748 25.22 9.36 -72.45
N VAL A 749 25.51 9.77 -73.69
CA VAL A 749 24.67 10.49 -74.69
C VAL A 749 24.43 11.98 -74.46
#